data_AF-A0A397HQQ1-F1
#
_entry.id   AF-A0A397HQQ1-F1
#
_cell.length_a   1.000
_cell.length_b   1.000
_cell.length_c   1.000
_cell.angle_alpha   90.00
_cell.angle_beta   90.00
_cell.angle_gamma   90.00
#
_symmetry.space_group_name_H-M   'P 1'
#
loop_
_entity.id
_entity.type
_entity.pdbx_description
1 polymer ?
#
loop_
_entity_poly.entity_id
_entity_poly.type
_entity_poly.pdbx_seq_one_letter_code
_entity_poly.pdbx_strand_id
1 'polypeptide(L)'
;MTASSDYRSEASSPPSTLPVEEVEAEKVIPVQETATPPPPPNGGLVAWLQVVGAFFLFFNSWGVVNTFGVYQTYYETDLLHGHSPSSISWIGTVQGFLLFLVGVVAGPFFDKGYLKTMIALGSFLVVFGLMMTSLSSQYYQVFLAHGIAVGIGCAFLFLPSIAIVATYFTTRRAVATGITASGGSIGSVIYPIIFRKLIDPLGFGWTTRIIGFIALGGLCVSLAVMRMRLPPPKQTRSLLDLSAFKETSFLIFSFGLFCAFVGLYFPFFYLPTYMSTVVHSTDNLAFYIIAILNATSVFGRITPGLVADRIGSLNTIIPMALSAAILAYAWIGIKNIAGTIVFACLYGFASGAIVSLPPTIVARLSPNMSIVGARMGMCFTFAGLGLLIGNPIAGALLDLEKGVFWKAELFSAVMCDEAKPTCRNCNKHAVDCIYSLPNGGSPVSQSQRASPQASNPSSCASSDLAVHDLELLHHFSTSTAYTFSRHPALQTFWRIDAPQIGFDAHYTLRAMLAISALHMAYLRPAQRQFYVSQAEHHHNVALKFVTSNMTQLMDENSSAVFLFSILTSFFSCAKPRKLDDLLLFQQGRISEWLVLFRGTGTIVEYAQEELRSGPLATLLSIRRRRSAYRNTLSTQGQAFMDDLEELVGEEVKEQQELQVYLGAIQEMKVSFALWPDAGIWETGDIFVWLLRVSEEFLTLLREQRYVALVIFGYFCPLLRRLEWMWWMEGWSVHLLSRIHGLLDQEHRTWIQWPMEQLGWRP
;
A
#
# COMPACT_ATOMS: atom_id res chain seq x y z
N MET A 1 35.13 82.14 11.50
CA MET A 1 35.20 82.29 12.97
C MET A 1 34.07 83.22 13.38
N THR A 2 33.47 82.93 14.54
CA THR A 2 32.39 83.63 15.27
C THR A 2 30.96 83.49 14.71
N ALA A 3 29.89 83.36 15.49
CA ALA A 3 29.64 82.88 16.86
C ALA A 3 28.11 82.75 16.99
N SER A 4 27.65 81.85 17.86
CA SER A 4 26.27 81.48 18.19
C SER A 4 25.44 82.58 18.87
N SER A 5 24.11 82.55 18.73
CA SER A 5 23.19 82.84 19.85
C SER A 5 21.77 82.29 19.62
N ASP A 6 21.22 81.75 20.70
CA ASP A 6 19.95 81.03 20.87
C ASP A 6 18.68 81.76 20.42
N TYR A 7 17.68 80.98 19.98
CA TYR A 7 16.32 81.44 19.69
C TYR A 7 15.33 80.77 20.65
N ARG A 8 14.66 81.59 21.47
CA ARG A 8 13.52 81.27 22.33
C ARG A 8 12.25 81.72 21.60
N SER A 9 11.28 80.82 21.38
CA SER A 9 10.01 81.16 20.72
C SER A 9 8.89 81.35 21.75
N GLU A 10 8.26 82.52 21.76
CA GLU A 10 6.90 82.73 22.30
C GLU A 10 6.02 83.24 21.16
N ALA A 11 4.92 82.52 20.93
CA ALA A 11 3.95 82.76 19.88
C ALA A 11 2.75 83.55 20.41
N SER A 12 2.27 84.50 19.60
CA SER A 12 1.09 85.33 19.81
C SER A 12 -0.21 84.67 19.29
N SER A 13 -1.31 85.06 19.92
CA SER A 13 -2.70 84.62 19.79
C SER A 13 -3.43 85.10 18.49
N PRO A 14 -4.65 84.59 18.19
CA PRO A 14 -5.18 84.36 16.84
C PRO A 14 -6.21 85.40 16.35
N PRO A 15 -6.74 85.25 15.12
CA PRO A 15 -8.06 85.79 14.79
C PRO A 15 -9.06 84.73 14.26
N SER A 16 -10.24 84.77 14.91
CA SER A 16 -11.62 84.71 14.41
C SER A 16 -12.04 83.90 13.18
N THR A 17 -13.10 83.13 13.44
CA THR A 17 -14.02 82.29 12.66
C THR A 17 -14.75 82.92 11.45
N LEU A 18 -15.03 82.08 10.44
CA LEU A 18 -16.23 82.12 9.58
C LEU A 18 -16.82 80.68 9.44
N PRO A 19 -18.14 80.53 9.20
CA PRO A 19 -18.89 79.30 9.47
C PRO A 19 -18.89 78.31 8.28
N VAL A 20 -18.88 77.01 8.58
CA VAL A 20 -19.04 75.91 7.60
C VAL A 20 -20.38 75.20 7.85
N GLU A 21 -21.10 74.96 6.76
CA GLU A 21 -22.40 74.28 6.66
C GLU A 21 -22.48 72.94 7.40
N GLU A 22 -23.64 72.70 8.01
CA GLU A 22 -24.07 71.39 8.54
C GLU A 22 -24.21 70.37 7.39
N VAL A 23 -23.37 69.34 7.41
CA VAL A 23 -23.62 68.09 6.68
C VAL A 23 -24.34 67.16 7.64
N GLU A 24 -25.56 66.74 7.27
CA GLU A 24 -26.38 65.76 7.98
C GLU A 24 -25.55 64.51 8.33
N ALA A 25 -25.51 64.19 9.62
CA ALA A 25 -24.88 62.99 10.14
C ALA A 25 -25.60 61.75 9.61
N GLU A 26 -24.96 61.06 8.67
CA GLU A 26 -25.30 59.69 8.29
C GLU A 26 -25.31 58.83 9.56
N LYS A 27 -26.48 58.25 9.88
CA LYS A 27 -26.66 57.30 10.97
C LYS A 27 -25.68 56.15 10.79
N VAL A 28 -24.57 56.19 11.52
CA VAL A 28 -23.68 55.05 11.72
C VAL A 28 -24.49 53.97 12.42
N ILE A 29 -25.00 53.02 11.63
CA ILE A 29 -25.50 51.75 12.13
C ILE A 29 -24.35 51.13 12.93
N PRO A 30 -24.53 50.78 14.22
CA PRO A 30 -23.47 50.18 14.99
C PRO A 30 -23.08 48.88 14.27
N VAL A 31 -21.85 48.81 13.77
CA VAL A 31 -21.24 47.55 13.38
C VAL A 31 -21.24 46.71 14.64
N GLN A 32 -22.12 45.72 14.72
CA GLN A 32 -22.05 44.68 15.73
C GLN A 32 -20.64 44.11 15.67
N GLU A 33 -19.82 44.42 16.68
CA GLU A 33 -18.60 43.69 16.97
C GLU A 33 -18.97 42.21 16.99
N THR A 34 -18.53 41.47 15.98
CA THR A 34 -18.66 40.02 15.97
C THR A 34 -17.89 39.50 17.18
N ALA A 35 -18.62 39.11 18.22
CA ALA A 35 -18.08 38.59 19.46
C ALA A 35 -16.97 37.56 19.15
N THR A 36 -15.73 37.92 19.47
CA THR A 36 -14.63 36.97 19.52
C THR A 36 -15.07 35.80 20.40
N PRO A 37 -14.92 34.54 19.96
CA PRO A 37 -15.35 33.41 20.77
C PRO A 37 -14.66 33.51 22.14
N PRO A 38 -15.36 33.19 23.24
CA PRO A 38 -14.80 33.33 24.58
C PRO A 38 -13.47 32.56 24.67
N PRO A 39 -12.53 32.96 25.55
CA PRO A 39 -11.27 32.26 25.70
C PRO A 39 -11.48 30.81 26.16
N PRO A 40 -10.61 29.86 25.77
CA PRO A 40 -10.67 28.46 26.21
C PRO A 40 -10.83 28.33 27.72
N PRO A 41 -11.85 27.59 28.22
CA PRO A 41 -12.14 27.52 29.64
C PRO A 41 -11.03 26.83 30.45
N ASN A 42 -10.20 25.99 29.81
CA ASN A 42 -9.06 25.32 30.45
C ASN A 42 -9.39 24.47 31.70
N GLY A 43 -10.67 24.20 31.93
CA GLY A 43 -11.17 23.51 33.12
C GLY A 43 -12.68 23.71 33.29
N GLY A 44 -13.20 23.32 34.46
CA GLY A 44 -14.64 23.33 34.76
C GLY A 44 -15.37 22.08 34.25
N LEU A 45 -16.57 21.86 34.79
CA LEU A 45 -17.35 20.64 34.53
C LEU A 45 -17.59 20.43 33.03
N VAL A 46 -17.99 21.48 32.31
CA VAL A 46 -18.30 21.38 30.87
C VAL A 46 -17.09 20.94 30.05
N ALA A 47 -15.91 21.51 30.31
CA ALA A 47 -14.68 21.16 29.58
C ALA A 47 -14.22 19.73 29.87
N TRP A 48 -14.27 19.30 31.14
CA TRP A 48 -13.92 17.94 31.52
C TRP A 48 -14.93 16.89 31.03
N LEU A 49 -16.21 17.24 30.93
CA LEU A 49 -17.21 16.40 30.28
C LEU A 49 -16.89 16.16 28.80
N GLN A 50 -16.25 17.12 28.10
CA GLN A 50 -15.79 16.89 26.73
C GLN A 50 -14.68 15.85 26.69
N VAL A 51 -13.78 15.85 27.67
CA VAL A 51 -12.71 14.84 27.82
C VAL A 51 -13.32 13.46 28.08
N VAL A 52 -14.34 13.36 28.95
CA VAL A 52 -15.06 12.09 29.20
C VAL A 52 -15.76 11.59 27.94
N GLY A 53 -16.44 12.47 27.21
CA GLY A 53 -17.06 12.10 25.93
C GLY A 53 -16.02 11.62 24.91
N ALA A 54 -14.93 12.36 24.76
CA ALA A 54 -13.85 12.04 23.84
C ALA A 54 -13.10 10.75 24.24
N PHE A 55 -12.97 10.46 25.54
CA PHE A 55 -12.42 9.21 26.06
C PHE A 55 -13.20 8.00 25.54
N PHE A 56 -14.53 8.02 25.61
CA PHE A 56 -15.36 6.93 25.09
C PHE A 56 -15.35 6.85 23.56
N LEU A 57 -15.12 7.96 22.85
CA LEU A 57 -14.88 7.91 21.41
C LEU A 57 -13.56 7.22 21.07
N PHE A 58 -12.49 7.49 21.81
CA PHE A 58 -11.20 6.78 21.67
C PHE A 58 -11.30 5.31 22.02
N PHE A 59 -11.98 5.00 23.13
CA PHE A 59 -12.26 3.64 23.58
C PHE A 59 -12.94 2.81 22.48
N ASN A 60 -13.90 3.41 21.78
CA ASN A 60 -14.69 2.75 20.74
C ASN A 60 -14.16 2.92 19.31
N SER A 61 -13.00 3.57 19.14
CA SER A 61 -12.29 3.62 17.86
C SER A 61 -11.03 2.76 17.93
N TRP A 62 -9.97 3.28 18.57
CA TRP A 62 -8.70 2.56 18.75
C TRP A 62 -8.85 1.27 19.54
N GLY A 63 -9.70 1.24 20.57
CA GLY A 63 -9.94 0.03 21.35
C GLY A 63 -10.51 -1.09 20.49
N VAL A 64 -11.49 -0.77 19.63
CA VAL A 64 -12.12 -1.73 18.71
C VAL A 64 -11.14 -2.19 17.63
N VAL A 65 -10.40 -1.26 16.99
CA VAL A 65 -9.41 -1.60 15.95
C VAL A 65 -8.34 -2.55 16.48
N ASN A 66 -7.79 -2.27 17.67
CA ASN A 66 -6.75 -3.11 18.26
C ASN A 66 -7.29 -4.46 18.75
N THR A 67 -8.61 -4.62 18.89
CA THR A 67 -9.24 -5.91 19.22
C THR A 67 -9.24 -6.87 18.04
N PHE A 68 -9.02 -6.39 16.81
CA PHE A 68 -9.03 -7.24 15.62
C PHE A 68 -8.11 -8.46 15.74
N GLY A 69 -6.97 -8.36 16.43
CA GLY A 69 -6.04 -9.49 16.59
C GLY A 69 -6.70 -10.76 17.17
N VAL A 70 -7.62 -10.63 18.13
CA VAL A 70 -8.32 -11.80 18.70
C VAL A 70 -9.45 -12.30 17.81
N TYR A 71 -10.07 -11.40 17.05
CA TYR A 71 -11.03 -11.78 16.02
C TYR A 71 -10.35 -12.52 14.87
N GLN A 72 -9.14 -12.11 14.48
CA GLN A 72 -8.37 -12.76 13.42
C GLN A 72 -8.12 -14.22 13.75
N THR A 73 -7.61 -14.52 14.96
CA THR A 73 -7.39 -15.91 15.38
C THR A 73 -8.68 -16.72 15.30
N TYR A 74 -9.80 -16.20 15.83
CA TYR A 74 -11.09 -16.89 15.79
C TYR A 74 -11.65 -17.06 14.37
N TYR A 75 -11.42 -16.09 13.48
CA TYR A 75 -11.79 -16.20 12.08
C TYR A 75 -10.98 -17.28 11.37
N GLU A 76 -9.69 -17.38 11.65
CA GLU A 76 -8.81 -18.39 11.07
C GLU A 76 -9.13 -19.81 11.56
N THR A 77 -9.47 -19.97 12.85
CA THR A 77 -9.69 -21.28 13.46
C THR A 77 -11.12 -21.81 13.30
N ASP A 78 -12.13 -20.94 13.46
CA ASP A 78 -13.52 -21.38 13.62
C ASP A 78 -14.42 -20.85 12.50
N LEU A 79 -14.55 -19.53 12.36
CA LEU A 79 -15.61 -18.93 11.52
C LEU A 79 -15.31 -18.99 10.02
N LEU A 80 -14.07 -18.70 9.62
CA LEU A 80 -13.63 -18.54 8.24
C LEU A 80 -12.47 -19.49 7.89
N HIS A 81 -12.40 -20.65 8.53
CA HIS A 81 -11.34 -21.66 8.37
C HIS A 81 -11.07 -22.09 6.90
N GLY A 82 -12.02 -21.88 6.00
CA GLY A 82 -11.86 -22.11 4.56
C GLY A 82 -11.15 -20.99 3.78
N HIS A 83 -10.81 -19.87 4.43
CA HIS A 83 -10.10 -18.73 3.84
C HIS A 83 -8.66 -18.66 4.35
N SER A 84 -7.74 -18.17 3.50
CA SER A 84 -6.35 -17.98 3.91
C SER A 84 -6.21 -16.91 5.01
N PRO A 85 -5.26 -17.04 5.95
CA PRO A 85 -4.93 -16.00 6.94
C PRO A 85 -4.67 -14.63 6.32
N SER A 86 -4.05 -14.59 5.12
CA SER A 86 -3.85 -13.35 4.36
C SER A 86 -5.17 -12.72 3.94
N SER A 87 -6.16 -13.50 3.49
CA SER A 87 -7.48 -12.96 3.14
C SER A 87 -8.19 -12.42 4.38
N ILE A 88 -8.13 -13.13 5.50
CA ILE A 88 -8.78 -12.70 6.75
C ILE A 88 -8.14 -11.40 7.29
N SER A 89 -6.82 -11.26 7.22
CA SER A 89 -6.13 -10.05 7.71
C SER A 89 -6.46 -8.78 6.91
N TRP A 90 -6.99 -8.88 5.68
CA TRP A 90 -7.54 -7.73 4.95
C TRP A 90 -8.68 -7.04 5.70
N ILE A 91 -9.46 -7.77 6.51
CA ILE A 91 -10.57 -7.19 7.28
C ILE A 91 -10.05 -6.13 8.26
N GLY A 92 -9.07 -6.48 9.09
CA GLY A 92 -8.52 -5.59 10.11
C GLY A 92 -7.60 -4.51 9.57
N THR A 93 -6.83 -4.81 8.53
CA THR A 93 -5.95 -3.81 7.89
C THR A 93 -6.76 -2.73 7.17
N VAL A 94 -7.86 -3.09 6.49
CA VAL A 94 -8.79 -2.11 5.91
C VAL A 94 -9.48 -1.28 6.99
N GLN A 95 -9.90 -1.92 8.09
CA GLN A 95 -10.49 -1.24 9.24
C GLN A 95 -9.55 -0.14 9.79
N GLY A 96 -8.27 -0.49 10.02
CA GLY A 96 -7.25 0.45 10.51
C GLY A 96 -6.87 1.51 9.48
N PHE A 97 -6.83 1.17 8.19
CA PHE A 97 -6.57 2.13 7.12
C PHE A 97 -7.68 3.19 7.00
N LEU A 98 -8.95 2.75 7.05
CA LEU A 98 -10.11 3.64 6.97
C LEU A 98 -10.19 4.60 8.15
N LEU A 99 -9.78 4.18 9.37
CA LEU A 99 -9.65 5.04 10.54
C LEU A 99 -8.86 6.33 10.24
N PHE A 100 -7.76 6.19 9.51
CA PHE A 100 -6.88 7.31 9.15
C PHE A 100 -7.30 8.02 7.87
N LEU A 101 -7.61 7.26 6.80
CA LEU A 101 -7.93 7.84 5.49
C LEU A 101 -9.19 8.71 5.55
N VAL A 102 -10.26 8.20 6.17
CA VAL A 102 -11.53 8.94 6.28
C VAL A 102 -11.37 10.17 7.20
N GLY A 103 -10.31 10.21 8.02
CA GLY A 103 -9.89 11.39 8.78
C GLY A 103 -9.70 12.65 7.93
N VAL A 104 -9.22 12.52 6.69
CA VAL A 104 -9.07 13.64 5.74
C VAL A 104 -10.43 14.30 5.43
N VAL A 105 -11.49 13.49 5.36
CA VAL A 105 -12.84 13.95 5.08
C VAL A 105 -13.54 14.39 6.37
N ALA A 106 -13.33 13.67 7.47
CA ALA A 106 -13.91 13.96 8.78
C ALA A 106 -13.46 15.32 9.33
N GLY A 107 -12.20 15.72 9.09
CA GLY A 107 -11.64 17.01 9.52
C GLY A 107 -12.47 18.22 9.07
N PRO A 108 -12.68 18.41 7.76
CA PRO A 108 -13.54 19.46 7.22
C PRO A 108 -15.00 19.41 7.72
N PHE A 109 -15.57 18.23 7.93
CA PHE A 109 -16.92 18.13 8.51
C PHE A 109 -16.95 18.63 9.96
N PHE A 110 -15.93 18.31 10.75
CA PHE A 110 -15.78 18.82 12.11
C PHE A 110 -15.63 20.34 12.10
N ASP A 111 -14.75 20.88 11.25
CA ASP A 111 -14.50 22.32 11.14
C ASP A 111 -15.76 23.09 10.69
N LYS A 112 -16.65 22.46 9.91
CA LYS A 112 -17.98 23.00 9.54
C LYS A 112 -19.03 22.93 10.66
N GLY A 113 -18.69 22.38 11.83
CA GLY A 113 -19.56 22.31 12.99
C GLY A 113 -20.45 21.07 13.08
N TYR A 114 -20.25 20.05 12.25
CA TYR A 114 -21.09 18.83 12.23
C TYR A 114 -20.75 17.81 13.33
N LEU A 115 -20.27 18.26 14.49
CA LEU A 115 -19.78 17.40 15.58
C LEU A 115 -20.78 16.29 15.96
N LYS A 116 -22.04 16.67 16.29
CA LYS A 116 -23.03 15.68 16.74
C LYS A 116 -23.44 14.70 15.63
N THR A 117 -23.52 15.18 14.39
CA THR A 117 -23.85 14.33 13.23
C THR A 117 -22.74 13.32 12.99
N MET A 118 -21.47 13.72 13.08
CA MET A 118 -20.33 12.82 12.96
C MET A 118 -20.33 11.76 14.06
N ILE A 119 -20.52 12.17 15.32
CA ILE A 119 -20.59 11.22 16.44
C ILE A 119 -21.77 10.26 16.26
N ALA A 120 -22.95 10.76 15.87
CA ALA A 120 -24.13 9.91 15.67
C ALA A 120 -23.91 8.89 14.55
N LEU A 121 -23.39 9.35 13.40
CA LEU A 121 -23.07 8.48 12.26
C LEU A 121 -22.00 7.45 12.63
N GLY A 122 -20.90 7.89 13.24
CA GLY A 122 -19.83 7.00 13.67
C GLY A 122 -20.32 5.98 14.70
N SER A 123 -21.15 6.40 15.65
CA SER A 123 -21.70 5.53 16.69
C SER A 123 -22.64 4.49 16.09
N PHE A 124 -23.51 4.91 15.18
CA PHE A 124 -24.38 4.00 14.45
C PHE A 124 -23.56 2.98 13.68
N LEU A 125 -22.56 3.40 12.90
CA LEU A 125 -21.76 2.51 12.07
C LEU A 125 -20.93 1.51 12.89
N VAL A 126 -20.32 1.94 14.00
CA VAL A 126 -19.56 1.02 14.88
C VAL A 126 -20.49 0.00 15.53
N VAL A 127 -21.60 0.44 16.13
CA VAL A 127 -22.52 -0.48 16.81
C VAL A 127 -23.20 -1.40 15.80
N PHE A 128 -23.75 -0.85 14.72
CA PHE A 128 -24.36 -1.63 13.65
C PHE A 128 -23.36 -2.62 13.04
N GLY A 129 -22.14 -2.18 12.74
CA GLY A 129 -21.09 -3.04 12.19
C GLY A 129 -20.75 -4.21 13.12
N LEU A 130 -20.61 -3.97 14.43
CA LEU A 130 -20.39 -5.05 15.41
C LEU A 130 -21.61 -5.98 15.53
N MET A 131 -22.83 -5.44 15.55
CA MET A 131 -24.05 -6.25 15.60
C MET A 131 -24.21 -7.11 14.34
N MET A 132 -23.93 -6.56 13.16
CA MET A 132 -23.94 -7.32 11.90
C MET A 132 -22.84 -8.36 11.85
N THR A 133 -21.64 -8.03 12.34
CA THR A 133 -20.52 -8.99 12.48
C THR A 133 -20.93 -10.18 13.33
N SER A 134 -21.73 -9.98 14.38
CA SER A 134 -22.24 -11.05 15.24
C SER A 134 -23.14 -12.08 14.54
N LEU A 135 -23.70 -11.71 13.38
CA LEU A 135 -24.59 -12.55 12.56
C LEU A 135 -23.88 -13.10 11.31
N SER A 136 -22.67 -12.63 11.02
CA SER A 136 -21.93 -12.98 9.82
C SER A 136 -21.41 -14.41 9.88
N SER A 137 -21.56 -15.12 8.77
CA SER A 137 -21.04 -16.47 8.56
C SER A 137 -20.11 -16.58 7.35
N GLN A 138 -20.10 -15.56 6.49
CA GLN A 138 -19.32 -15.54 5.25
C GLN A 138 -18.30 -14.41 5.26
N TYR A 139 -17.17 -14.61 4.58
CA TYR A 139 -16.07 -13.64 4.53
C TYR A 139 -16.53 -12.23 4.11
N TYR A 140 -17.31 -12.11 3.03
CA TYR A 140 -17.75 -10.79 2.55
C TYR A 140 -18.64 -10.06 3.58
N GLN A 141 -19.43 -10.79 4.37
CA GLN A 141 -20.29 -10.22 5.41
C GLN A 141 -19.45 -9.64 6.56
N VAL A 142 -18.43 -10.40 7.00
CA VAL A 142 -17.47 -9.92 8.01
C VAL A 142 -16.66 -8.74 7.46
N PHE A 143 -16.22 -8.80 6.21
CA PHE A 143 -15.45 -7.73 5.57
C PHE A 143 -16.24 -6.42 5.46
N LEU A 144 -17.50 -6.48 5.03
CA LEU A 144 -18.37 -5.30 4.95
C LEU A 144 -18.73 -4.74 6.32
N ALA A 145 -19.11 -5.61 7.28
CA ALA A 145 -19.58 -5.19 8.60
C ALA A 145 -18.42 -4.75 9.51
N HIS A 146 -17.39 -5.58 9.68
CA HIS A 146 -16.29 -5.35 10.61
C HIS A 146 -15.14 -4.54 9.98
N GLY A 147 -14.83 -4.77 8.71
CA GLY A 147 -13.77 -4.05 8.01
C GLY A 147 -14.22 -2.63 7.65
N ILE A 148 -15.24 -2.53 6.80
CA ILE A 148 -15.65 -1.25 6.21
C ILE A 148 -16.55 -0.44 7.15
N ALA A 149 -17.68 -0.98 7.60
CA ALA A 149 -18.64 -0.20 8.38
C ALA A 149 -18.04 0.26 9.73
N VAL A 150 -17.43 -0.65 10.50
CA VAL A 150 -16.72 -0.26 11.73
C VAL A 150 -15.53 0.65 11.42
N GLY A 151 -14.74 0.41 10.37
CA GLY A 151 -13.59 1.27 10.00
C GLY A 151 -13.98 2.73 9.73
N ILE A 152 -15.00 2.95 8.88
CA ILE A 152 -15.56 4.29 8.61
C ILE A 152 -16.15 4.89 9.90
N GLY A 153 -16.88 4.08 10.66
CA GLY A 153 -17.45 4.50 11.94
C GLY A 153 -16.39 5.01 12.90
N CYS A 154 -15.32 4.24 13.11
CA CYS A 154 -14.20 4.61 13.96
C CYS A 154 -13.54 5.92 13.51
N ALA A 155 -13.41 6.20 12.21
CA ALA A 155 -12.84 7.45 11.72
C ALA A 155 -13.69 8.68 12.09
N PHE A 156 -15.01 8.57 11.96
CA PHE A 156 -15.96 9.62 12.37
C PHE A 156 -16.03 9.82 13.89
N LEU A 157 -15.52 8.88 14.70
CA LEU A 157 -15.39 9.02 16.15
C LEU A 157 -14.02 9.57 16.56
N PHE A 158 -12.94 9.06 15.96
CA PHE A 158 -11.57 9.38 16.31
C PHE A 158 -11.26 10.86 16.13
N LEU A 159 -11.49 11.43 14.95
CA LEU A 159 -11.08 12.81 14.68
C LEU A 159 -11.82 13.83 15.56
N PRO A 160 -13.16 13.77 15.73
CA PRO A 160 -13.85 14.71 16.60
C PRO A 160 -13.40 14.66 18.06
N SER A 161 -12.97 13.48 18.55
CA SER A 161 -12.50 13.31 19.92
C SER A 161 -11.25 14.14 20.24
N ILE A 162 -10.27 14.19 19.33
CA ILE A 162 -9.06 15.01 19.49
C ILE A 162 -9.31 16.48 19.17
N ALA A 163 -10.08 16.76 18.11
CA ALA A 163 -10.27 18.12 17.64
C ALA A 163 -11.08 18.96 18.63
N ILE A 164 -12.11 18.37 19.28
CA ILE A 164 -12.90 19.11 20.26
C ILE A 164 -12.09 19.46 21.51
N VAL A 165 -11.27 18.54 22.01
CA VAL A 165 -10.45 18.75 23.21
C VAL A 165 -9.46 19.89 22.98
N ALA A 166 -8.87 19.96 21.78
CA ALA A 166 -7.98 21.06 21.40
C ALA A 166 -8.65 22.45 21.45
N THR A 167 -9.98 22.53 21.28
CA THR A 167 -10.72 23.80 21.37
C THR A 167 -11.03 24.21 22.81
N TYR A 168 -11.22 23.28 23.76
CA TYR A 168 -11.57 23.59 25.16
C TYR A 168 -10.35 23.87 26.04
N PHE A 169 -9.17 23.37 25.65
CA PHE A 169 -7.94 23.49 26.43
C PHE A 169 -6.80 24.09 25.60
N THR A 170 -6.05 25.00 26.22
CA THR A 170 -4.79 25.57 25.73
C THR A 170 -3.63 25.31 26.69
N THR A 171 -3.79 25.58 27.99
CA THR A 171 -2.76 25.41 29.02
C THR A 171 -2.70 23.99 29.60
N ARG A 172 -3.83 23.27 29.58
CA ARG A 172 -3.94 21.87 30.02
C ARG A 172 -4.25 20.91 28.86
N ARG A 173 -3.83 21.29 27.65
CA ARG A 173 -4.23 20.61 26.42
C ARG A 173 -3.61 19.22 26.33
N ALA A 174 -2.36 19.07 26.72
CA ALA A 174 -1.66 17.80 26.64
C ALA A 174 -2.19 16.78 27.64
N VAL A 175 -2.48 17.18 28.88
CA VAL A 175 -3.14 16.29 29.85
C VAL A 175 -4.54 15.89 29.40
N ALA A 176 -5.35 16.83 28.93
CA ALA A 176 -6.71 16.54 28.46
C ALA A 176 -6.70 15.58 27.26
N THR A 177 -5.75 15.77 26.33
CA THR A 177 -5.56 14.86 25.19
C THR A 177 -5.02 13.51 25.63
N GLY A 178 -4.11 13.48 26.61
CA GLY A 178 -3.58 12.24 27.20
C GLY A 178 -4.66 11.39 27.87
N ILE A 179 -5.53 12.02 28.67
CA ILE A 179 -6.69 11.35 29.28
C ILE A 179 -7.64 10.87 28.20
N THR A 180 -7.95 11.69 27.20
CA THR A 180 -8.80 11.29 26.06
C THR A 180 -8.23 10.06 25.35
N ALA A 181 -6.95 10.10 24.98
CA ALA A 181 -6.28 9.04 24.27
C ALA A 181 -6.19 7.76 25.10
N SER A 182 -6.09 7.84 26.43
CA SER A 182 -6.00 6.63 27.28
C SER A 182 -7.23 5.73 27.18
N GLY A 183 -8.39 6.26 26.78
CA GLY A 183 -9.58 5.47 26.47
C GLY A 183 -9.30 4.38 25.42
N GLY A 184 -8.50 4.70 24.39
CA GLY A 184 -8.12 3.71 23.37
C GLY A 184 -7.34 2.55 23.96
N SER A 185 -6.34 2.83 24.81
CA SER A 185 -5.54 1.81 25.49
C SER A 185 -6.37 0.95 26.44
N ILE A 186 -7.28 1.56 27.21
CA ILE A 186 -8.16 0.82 28.12
C ILE A 186 -9.12 -0.07 27.30
N GLY A 187 -9.66 0.42 26.18
CA GLY A 187 -10.46 -0.37 25.26
C GLY A 187 -9.70 -1.56 24.68
N SER A 188 -8.44 -1.37 24.28
CA SER A 188 -7.55 -2.43 23.78
C SER A 188 -7.17 -3.47 24.85
N VAL A 189 -7.36 -3.16 26.14
CA VAL A 189 -7.22 -4.15 27.22
C VAL A 189 -8.55 -4.89 27.43
N ILE A 190 -9.64 -4.14 27.57
CA ILE A 190 -10.94 -4.69 27.96
C ILE A 190 -11.54 -5.57 26.87
N TYR A 191 -11.59 -5.10 25.61
CA TYR A 191 -12.30 -5.81 24.55
C TYR A 191 -11.68 -7.17 24.18
N PRO A 192 -10.35 -7.32 24.02
CA PRO A 192 -9.75 -8.64 23.78
C PRO A 192 -9.98 -9.63 24.92
N ILE A 193 -9.94 -9.16 26.17
CA ILE A 193 -10.18 -9.99 27.35
C ILE A 193 -11.62 -10.47 27.40
N ILE A 194 -12.59 -9.57 27.14
CA ILE A 194 -14.00 -9.92 27.04
C ILE A 194 -14.19 -10.97 25.94
N PHE A 195 -13.62 -10.75 24.76
CA PHE A 195 -13.72 -11.69 23.65
C PHE A 195 -13.20 -13.07 24.05
N ARG A 196 -11.95 -13.15 24.54
CA ARG A 196 -11.32 -14.42 24.95
C ARG A 196 -12.08 -15.14 26.06
N LYS A 197 -12.66 -14.42 27.03
CA LYS A 197 -13.33 -15.04 28.20
C LYS A 197 -14.77 -15.46 27.92
N LEU A 198 -15.44 -14.82 26.97
CA LEU A 198 -16.85 -15.07 26.69
C LEU A 198 -17.08 -15.91 25.44
N ILE A 199 -16.08 -16.07 24.57
CA ILE A 199 -16.20 -16.82 23.31
C ILE A 199 -16.58 -18.28 23.55
N ASP A 200 -15.92 -18.98 24.47
CA ASP A 200 -16.20 -20.39 24.78
C ASP A 200 -17.58 -20.60 25.43
N PRO A 201 -17.98 -19.86 26.50
CA PRO A 201 -19.27 -20.10 27.16
C PRO A 201 -20.49 -19.57 26.40
N LEU A 202 -20.36 -18.49 25.62
CA LEU A 202 -21.51 -17.80 24.99
C LEU A 202 -21.52 -17.89 23.45
N GLY A 203 -20.41 -18.32 22.85
CA GLY A 203 -20.22 -18.33 21.41
C GLY A 203 -19.94 -16.94 20.81
N PHE A 204 -19.58 -16.94 19.52
CA PHE A 204 -19.16 -15.75 18.77
C PHE A 204 -20.21 -14.64 18.70
N GLY A 205 -21.45 -15.00 18.36
CA GLY A 205 -22.51 -14.01 18.17
C GLY A 205 -22.78 -13.20 19.45
N TRP A 206 -23.00 -13.86 20.58
CA TRP A 206 -23.26 -13.16 21.84
C TRP A 206 -22.04 -12.40 22.36
N THR A 207 -20.85 -12.96 22.24
CA THR A 207 -19.61 -12.27 22.61
C THR A 207 -19.43 -10.95 21.86
N THR A 208 -19.63 -10.97 20.55
CA THR A 208 -19.54 -9.78 19.69
C THR A 208 -20.64 -8.76 20.01
N ARG A 209 -21.86 -9.21 20.32
CA ARG A 209 -22.97 -8.32 20.75
C ARG A 209 -22.69 -7.64 22.08
N ILE A 210 -22.12 -8.35 23.05
CA ILE A 210 -21.73 -7.77 24.35
C ILE A 210 -20.73 -6.63 24.13
N ILE A 211 -19.73 -6.84 23.28
CA ILE A 211 -18.77 -5.79 22.86
C ILE A 211 -19.54 -4.62 22.21
N GLY A 212 -20.49 -4.89 21.31
CA GLY A 212 -21.34 -3.87 20.70
C GLY A 212 -22.20 -3.09 21.69
N PHE A 213 -22.74 -3.71 22.74
CA PHE A 213 -23.52 -3.05 23.78
C PHE A 213 -22.66 -2.17 24.70
N ILE A 214 -21.45 -2.61 25.03
CA ILE A 214 -20.47 -1.80 25.78
C ILE A 214 -20.11 -0.56 24.95
N ALA A 215 -19.87 -0.75 23.64
CA ALA A 215 -19.61 0.35 22.73
C ALA A 215 -20.78 1.34 22.69
N LEU A 216 -22.01 0.83 22.52
CA LEU A 216 -23.22 1.65 22.52
C LEU A 216 -23.35 2.48 23.80
N GLY A 217 -23.16 1.87 24.98
CA GLY A 217 -23.22 2.57 26.27
C GLY A 217 -22.23 3.73 26.36
N GLY A 218 -20.96 3.49 26.01
CA GLY A 218 -19.93 4.53 25.99
C GLY A 218 -20.23 5.65 24.98
N LEU A 219 -20.71 5.29 23.79
CA LEU A 219 -21.03 6.24 22.72
C LEU A 219 -22.28 7.09 23.03
N CYS A 220 -23.26 6.53 23.74
CA CYS A 220 -24.39 7.29 24.27
C CYS A 220 -23.93 8.39 25.25
N VAL A 221 -22.94 8.11 26.10
CA VAL A 221 -22.34 9.14 26.97
C VAL A 221 -21.73 10.25 26.14
N SER A 222 -20.93 9.92 25.12
CA SER A 222 -20.32 10.91 24.21
C SER A 222 -21.37 11.79 23.52
N LEU A 223 -22.45 11.20 22.99
CA LEU A 223 -23.54 11.95 22.36
C LEU A 223 -24.26 12.91 23.32
N ALA A 224 -24.41 12.52 24.59
CA ALA A 224 -25.09 13.34 25.59
C ALA A 224 -24.25 14.54 26.03
N VAL A 225 -22.92 14.36 26.19
CA VAL A 225 -22.05 15.37 26.82
C VAL A 225 -21.30 16.27 25.84
N MET A 226 -21.04 15.80 24.60
CA MET A 226 -20.17 16.51 23.67
C MET A 226 -20.85 17.71 23.00
N ARG A 227 -20.16 18.86 22.99
CA ARG A 227 -20.69 20.14 22.50
C ARG A 227 -19.64 20.91 21.70
N MET A 228 -20.03 21.35 20.50
CA MET A 228 -19.20 22.20 19.66
C MET A 228 -19.00 23.56 20.35
N ARG A 229 -17.75 24.03 20.36
CA ARG A 229 -17.38 25.27 21.05
C ARG A 229 -17.33 26.48 20.13
N LEU A 230 -16.72 26.30 18.96
CA LEU A 230 -16.50 27.37 17.99
C LEU A 230 -17.67 27.42 17.01
N PRO A 231 -18.14 28.63 16.63
CA PRO A 231 -19.16 28.76 15.61
C PRO A 231 -18.61 28.28 14.26
N PRO A 232 -19.46 27.70 13.39
CA PRO A 232 -19.04 27.27 12.07
C PRO A 232 -18.54 28.48 11.25
N PRO A 233 -17.50 28.30 10.41
CA PRO A 233 -16.96 29.38 9.60
C PRO A 233 -18.01 29.93 8.63
N LYS A 234 -18.04 31.27 8.47
CA LYS A 234 -19.00 31.98 7.59
C LYS A 234 -18.83 31.69 6.09
N GLN A 235 -17.70 31.09 5.67
CA GLN A 235 -17.40 30.76 4.28
C GLN A 235 -17.07 29.26 4.13
N THR A 236 -17.56 28.67 3.04
CA THR A 236 -17.27 27.29 2.63
C THR A 236 -15.78 27.17 2.26
N ARG A 237 -15.02 26.42 3.06
CA ARG A 237 -13.60 26.15 2.80
C ARG A 237 -13.39 24.82 2.06
N SER A 238 -12.28 24.75 1.33
CA SER A 238 -11.73 23.55 0.71
C SER A 238 -11.60 22.40 1.72
N LEU A 239 -11.74 21.15 1.25
CA LEU A 239 -11.54 19.94 2.04
C LEU A 239 -10.09 19.80 2.55
N LEU A 240 -9.14 20.44 1.87
CA LEU A 240 -7.72 20.42 2.25
C LEU A 240 -7.21 21.84 2.46
N ASP A 241 -6.45 22.04 3.54
CA ASP A 241 -5.64 23.23 3.74
C ASP A 241 -4.27 23.07 3.07
N LEU A 242 -4.23 23.25 1.75
CA LEU A 242 -3.01 23.11 0.95
C LEU A 242 -1.87 24.07 1.38
N SER A 243 -2.19 25.12 2.15
CA SER A 243 -1.17 26.01 2.71
C SER A 243 -0.25 25.28 3.71
N ALA A 244 -0.76 24.25 4.38
CA ALA A 244 0.02 23.45 5.34
C ALA A 244 1.23 22.75 4.67
N PHE A 245 1.13 22.38 3.40
CA PHE A 245 2.26 21.79 2.65
C PHE A 245 3.36 22.81 2.30
N LYS A 246 3.12 24.11 2.48
CA LYS A 246 4.14 25.14 2.32
C LYS A 246 4.86 25.47 3.63
N GLU A 247 4.33 25.00 4.76
CA GLU A 247 4.89 25.24 6.09
C GLU A 247 5.91 24.15 6.45
N THR A 248 7.19 24.50 6.43
CA THR A 248 8.30 23.58 6.72
C THR A 248 8.14 22.87 8.07
N SER A 249 7.67 23.56 9.11
CA SER A 249 7.45 22.97 10.44
C SER A 249 6.37 21.89 10.44
N PHE A 250 5.30 22.05 9.66
CA PHE A 250 4.24 21.06 9.53
C PHE A 250 4.71 19.83 8.76
N LEU A 251 5.47 20.02 7.68
CA LEU A 251 6.05 18.94 6.88
C LEU A 251 7.06 18.11 7.67
N ILE A 252 8.01 18.76 8.36
CA ILE A 252 9.02 18.07 9.18
C ILE A 252 8.34 17.26 10.27
N PHE A 253 7.36 17.84 10.97
CA PHE A 253 6.63 17.12 12.01
C PHE A 253 5.84 15.93 11.45
N SER A 254 5.16 16.11 10.31
CA SER A 254 4.38 15.03 9.67
C SER A 254 5.28 13.90 9.16
N PHE A 255 6.48 14.22 8.65
CA PHE A 255 7.45 13.22 8.22
C PHE A 255 8.08 12.47 9.40
N GLY A 256 8.42 13.17 10.49
CA GLY A 256 8.86 12.54 11.73
C GLY A 256 7.81 11.56 12.26
N LEU A 257 6.55 12.04 12.35
CA LEU A 257 5.42 11.22 12.77
C LEU A 257 5.20 10.00 11.87
N PHE A 258 5.40 10.13 10.55
CA PHE A 258 5.40 9.01 9.62
C PHE A 258 6.49 7.99 10.00
N CYS A 259 7.74 8.42 10.16
CA CYS A 259 8.85 7.54 10.55
C CYS A 259 8.57 6.84 11.90
N ALA A 260 8.14 7.58 12.92
CA ALA A 260 7.79 7.01 14.21
C ALA A 260 6.70 5.94 14.08
N PHE A 261 5.65 6.18 13.29
CA PHE A 261 4.57 5.20 13.10
C PHE A 261 4.98 3.97 12.26
N VAL A 262 6.03 4.06 11.45
CA VAL A 262 6.65 2.90 10.78
C VAL A 262 7.23 1.92 11.82
N GLY A 263 7.92 2.43 12.84
CA GLY A 263 8.59 1.60 13.85
C GLY A 263 7.74 1.26 15.08
N LEU A 264 6.87 2.17 15.52
CA LEU A 264 6.23 2.14 16.85
C LEU A 264 5.33 0.94 17.10
N TYR A 265 4.67 0.44 16.05
CA TYR A 265 3.70 -0.63 16.19
C TYR A 265 4.31 -2.02 16.14
N PHE A 266 5.57 -2.18 15.74
CA PHE A 266 6.20 -3.50 15.67
C PHE A 266 6.10 -4.27 17.01
N PRO A 267 6.45 -3.70 18.17
CA PRO A 267 6.25 -4.38 19.45
C PRO A 267 4.77 -4.67 19.76
N PHE A 268 3.82 -3.82 19.32
CA PHE A 268 2.39 -4.07 19.56
C PHE A 268 1.87 -5.32 18.82
N PHE A 269 2.43 -5.64 17.65
CA PHE A 269 1.98 -6.77 16.85
C PHE A 269 2.77 -8.06 17.12
N TYR A 270 4.08 -7.96 17.36
CA TYR A 270 4.95 -9.13 17.38
C TYR A 270 5.41 -9.58 18.77
N LEU A 271 5.07 -8.85 19.85
CA LEU A 271 5.35 -9.31 21.23
C LEU A 271 4.76 -10.69 21.56
N PRO A 272 3.49 -11.00 21.22
CA PRO A 272 2.91 -12.31 21.49
C PRO A 272 3.71 -13.43 20.81
N THR A 273 4.04 -13.21 19.53
CA THR A 273 4.82 -14.16 18.75
C THR A 273 6.22 -14.35 19.33
N TYR A 274 6.89 -13.26 19.73
CA TYR A 274 8.19 -13.31 20.41
C TYR A 274 8.14 -14.11 21.72
N MET A 275 7.08 -13.88 22.50
CA MET A 275 6.82 -14.57 23.76
C MET A 275 6.62 -16.08 23.57
N SER A 276 6.03 -16.53 22.46
CA SER A 276 5.85 -17.94 22.15
C SER A 276 7.09 -18.58 21.50
N THR A 277 7.76 -17.89 20.56
CA THR A 277 8.82 -18.47 19.73
C THR A 277 10.22 -18.37 20.32
N VAL A 278 10.58 -17.25 20.95
CA VAL A 278 11.93 -17.01 21.46
C VAL A 278 12.02 -17.29 22.96
N VAL A 279 10.98 -16.88 23.69
CA VAL A 279 10.96 -16.95 25.15
C VAL A 279 10.27 -18.23 25.66
N HIS A 280 9.56 -18.95 24.79
CA HIS A 280 8.83 -20.19 25.10
C HIS A 280 7.90 -20.07 26.31
N SER A 281 7.17 -18.95 26.40
CA SER A 281 6.18 -18.72 27.46
C SER A 281 4.86 -19.46 27.20
N THR A 282 4.01 -19.57 28.23
CA THR A 282 2.68 -20.16 28.08
C THR A 282 1.75 -19.29 27.23
N ASP A 283 0.85 -19.90 26.46
CA ASP A 283 -0.12 -19.22 25.58
C ASP A 283 -1.00 -18.18 26.30
N ASN A 284 -1.22 -18.38 27.60
CA ASN A 284 -1.90 -17.40 28.45
C ASN A 284 -1.08 -16.12 28.61
N LEU A 285 0.20 -16.24 28.95
CA LEU A 285 1.05 -15.08 29.19
C LEU A 285 1.39 -14.34 27.89
N ALA A 286 1.65 -15.07 26.80
CA ALA A 286 1.89 -14.50 25.47
C ALA A 286 0.72 -13.64 24.97
N PHE A 287 -0.51 -13.97 25.34
CA PHE A 287 -1.68 -13.14 25.03
C PHE A 287 -1.79 -11.90 25.92
N TYR A 288 -1.59 -12.04 27.24
CA TYR A 288 -1.74 -10.92 28.17
C TYR A 288 -0.62 -9.89 28.05
N ILE A 289 0.50 -10.18 27.38
CA ILE A 289 1.62 -9.23 27.23
C ILE A 289 1.19 -7.94 26.52
N ILE A 290 0.28 -8.00 25.54
CA ILE A 290 -0.25 -6.81 24.86
C ILE A 290 -1.23 -6.05 25.74
N ALA A 291 -1.99 -6.75 26.58
CA ALA A 291 -2.81 -6.11 27.61
C ALA A 291 -1.94 -5.36 28.62
N ILE A 292 -0.81 -5.93 29.05
CA ILE A 292 0.17 -5.29 29.94
C ILE A 292 0.75 -4.04 29.27
N LEU A 293 1.21 -4.15 28.02
CA LEU A 293 1.76 -3.02 27.27
C LEU A 293 0.74 -1.88 27.11
N ASN A 294 -0.51 -2.19 26.77
CA ASN A 294 -1.56 -1.19 26.67
C ASN A 294 -1.93 -0.58 28.04
N ALA A 295 -1.94 -1.37 29.10
CA ALA A 295 -2.19 -0.88 30.46
C ALA A 295 -1.13 0.12 30.90
N THR A 296 0.15 -0.11 30.63
CA THR A 296 1.20 0.87 30.96
C THR A 296 1.17 2.09 30.03
N SER A 297 0.70 1.93 28.79
CA SER A 297 0.47 3.04 27.86
C SER A 297 -0.54 4.06 28.36
N VAL A 298 -1.51 3.67 29.21
CA VAL A 298 -2.42 4.62 29.88
C VAL A 298 -1.63 5.66 30.67
N PHE A 299 -0.66 5.23 31.48
CA PHE A 299 0.21 6.13 32.23
C PHE A 299 1.15 6.90 31.30
N GLY A 300 1.64 6.26 30.24
CA GLY A 300 2.44 6.87 29.17
C GLY A 300 1.73 7.97 28.38
N ARG A 301 0.39 8.00 28.37
CA ARG A 301 -0.41 9.05 27.73
C ARG A 301 -0.68 10.22 28.67
N ILE A 302 -0.88 9.96 29.96
CA ILE A 302 -1.27 10.97 30.95
C ILE A 302 -0.04 11.68 31.54
N THR A 303 0.97 10.93 31.98
CA THR A 303 2.13 11.48 32.70
C THR A 303 2.99 12.39 31.82
N PRO A 304 3.40 11.99 30.60
CA PRO A 304 4.06 12.90 29.66
C PRO A 304 3.16 14.07 29.25
N GLY A 305 1.83 13.90 29.21
CA GLY A 305 0.90 15.01 29.02
C GLY A 305 1.03 16.10 30.10
N LEU A 306 1.17 15.71 31.38
CA LEU A 306 1.39 16.63 32.50
C LEU A 306 2.71 17.41 32.36
N VAL A 307 3.75 16.74 31.85
CA VAL A 307 5.06 17.35 31.60
C VAL A 307 4.97 18.30 30.39
N ALA A 308 4.34 17.86 29.31
CA ALA A 308 4.19 18.61 28.06
C ALA A 308 3.43 19.93 28.22
N ASP A 309 2.46 20.00 29.14
CA ASP A 309 1.77 21.26 29.45
C ASP A 309 2.69 22.29 30.14
N ARG A 310 3.82 21.87 30.74
CA ARG A 310 4.80 22.76 31.39
C ARG A 310 5.97 23.13 30.49
N ILE A 311 6.57 22.15 29.81
CA ILE A 311 7.81 22.35 29.04
C ILE A 311 7.60 22.33 27.52
N GLY A 312 6.36 22.09 27.05
CA GLY A 312 5.99 22.00 25.65
C GLY A 312 5.92 20.57 25.12
N SER A 313 4.99 20.33 24.21
CA SER A 313 4.72 18.98 23.66
C SER A 313 5.87 18.44 22.81
N LEU A 314 6.55 19.28 22.01
CA LEU A 314 7.72 18.85 21.23
C LEU A 314 8.91 18.48 22.13
N ASN A 315 9.17 19.28 23.17
CA ASN A 315 10.25 19.00 24.14
C ASN A 315 9.97 17.75 24.99
N THR A 316 8.74 17.25 24.98
CA THR A 316 8.36 16.03 25.69
C THR A 316 8.31 14.82 24.76
N ILE A 317 7.80 14.95 23.53
CA ILE A 317 7.67 13.83 22.61
C ILE A 317 9.05 13.31 22.16
N ILE A 318 10.03 14.20 21.94
CA ILE A 318 11.36 13.82 21.43
C ILE A 318 12.11 12.91 22.43
N PRO A 319 12.26 13.26 23.73
CA PRO A 319 12.86 12.34 24.70
C PRO A 319 12.11 11.02 24.84
N MET A 320 10.77 11.05 24.72
CA MET A 320 9.95 9.84 24.80
C MET A 320 10.14 8.94 23.57
N ALA A 321 10.24 9.52 22.37
CA ALA A 321 10.58 8.81 21.14
C ALA A 321 11.97 8.18 21.22
N LEU A 322 12.98 8.94 21.67
CA LEU A 322 14.32 8.43 21.91
C LEU A 322 14.32 7.29 22.93
N SER A 323 13.55 7.41 24.02
CA SER A 323 13.42 6.35 25.01
C SER A 323 12.78 5.09 24.44
N ALA A 324 11.77 5.22 23.56
CA ALA A 324 11.16 4.09 22.88
C ALA A 324 12.14 3.42 21.91
N ALA A 325 12.93 4.19 21.17
CA ALA A 325 13.99 3.68 20.29
C ALA A 325 15.06 2.92 21.08
N ILE A 326 15.57 3.49 22.18
CA ILE A 326 16.54 2.81 23.07
C ILE A 326 15.97 1.51 23.62
N LEU A 327 14.71 1.51 24.06
CA LEU A 327 14.05 0.29 24.53
C LEU A 327 13.92 -0.74 23.42
N ALA A 328 13.59 -0.33 22.19
CA ALA A 328 13.53 -1.24 21.04
C ALA A 328 14.90 -1.83 20.70
N TYR A 329 15.98 -1.05 20.78
CA TYR A 329 17.36 -1.58 20.69
C TYR A 329 17.67 -2.56 21.83
N ALA A 330 17.27 -2.24 23.05
CA ALA A 330 17.48 -3.10 24.21
C ALA A 330 16.73 -4.44 24.08
N TRP A 331 15.56 -4.44 23.43
CA TRP A 331 14.76 -5.65 23.22
C TRP A 331 15.54 -6.76 22.49
N ILE A 332 16.47 -6.41 21.59
CA ILE A 332 17.35 -7.36 20.89
C ILE A 332 18.07 -8.31 21.86
N GLY A 333 18.51 -7.80 23.02
CA GLY A 333 19.21 -8.56 24.05
C GLY A 333 18.31 -9.31 25.04
N ILE A 334 16.99 -9.09 25.02
CA ILE A 334 16.06 -9.62 26.03
C ILE A 334 15.54 -10.98 25.59
N LYS A 335 16.03 -12.07 26.19
CA LYS A 335 15.65 -13.45 25.82
C LYS A 335 14.90 -14.20 26.93
N ASN A 336 14.34 -13.51 27.92
CA ASN A 336 13.64 -14.11 29.05
C ASN A 336 12.31 -13.41 29.38
N ILE A 337 11.38 -14.16 30.01
CA ILE A 337 10.01 -13.71 30.30
C ILE A 337 9.98 -12.40 31.11
N ALA A 338 10.73 -12.34 32.21
CA ALA A 338 10.73 -11.19 33.09
C ALA A 338 11.21 -9.92 32.37
N GLY A 339 12.28 -10.03 31.59
CA GLY A 339 12.79 -8.93 30.78
C GLY A 339 11.80 -8.47 29.72
N THR A 340 11.09 -9.40 29.06
CA THR A 340 10.07 -9.04 28.06
C THR A 340 8.88 -8.31 28.70
N ILE A 341 8.46 -8.71 29.91
CA ILE A 341 7.42 -7.98 30.66
C ILE A 341 7.89 -6.59 31.04
N VAL A 342 9.11 -6.44 31.56
CA VAL A 342 9.68 -5.12 31.90
C VAL A 342 9.78 -4.24 30.65
N PHE A 343 10.24 -4.79 29.52
CA PHE A 343 10.25 -4.10 28.24
C PHE A 343 8.85 -3.66 27.83
N ALA A 344 7.86 -4.55 27.87
CA ALA A 344 6.47 -4.23 27.53
C ALA A 344 5.94 -3.05 28.37
N CYS A 345 6.22 -3.05 29.67
CA CYS A 345 5.83 -1.99 30.58
C CYS A 345 6.47 -0.64 30.22
N LEU A 346 7.79 -0.61 30.06
CA LEU A 346 8.54 0.61 29.76
C LEU A 346 8.24 1.14 28.34
N TYR A 347 8.16 0.25 27.37
CA TYR A 347 7.84 0.59 25.99
C TYR A 347 6.40 1.07 25.85
N GLY A 348 5.45 0.44 26.55
CA GLY A 348 4.06 0.91 26.62
C GLY A 348 3.99 2.34 27.18
N PHE A 349 4.73 2.65 28.25
CA PHE A 349 4.84 4.00 28.79
C PHE A 349 5.44 4.99 27.79
N ALA A 350 6.56 4.63 27.14
CA ALA A 350 7.25 5.49 26.17
C ALA A 350 6.39 5.78 24.92
N SER A 351 5.85 4.73 24.31
CA SER A 351 5.01 4.79 23.10
C SER A 351 3.68 5.53 23.34
N GLY A 352 3.14 5.50 24.57
CA GLY A 352 1.93 6.25 24.93
C GLY A 352 2.03 7.76 24.67
N ALA A 353 3.20 8.35 24.90
CA ALA A 353 3.44 9.78 24.64
C ALA A 353 3.39 10.09 23.14
N ILE A 354 3.98 9.22 22.33
CA ILE A 354 4.11 9.37 20.87
C ILE A 354 2.74 9.33 20.20
N VAL A 355 1.77 8.58 20.75
CA VAL A 355 0.40 8.52 20.22
C VAL A 355 -0.46 9.71 20.69
N SER A 356 -0.25 10.23 21.90
CA SER A 356 -1.14 11.22 22.53
C SER A 356 -0.74 12.69 22.33
N LEU A 357 0.54 12.98 22.10
CA LEU A 357 1.05 14.34 21.92
C LEU A 357 0.91 14.93 20.50
N PRO A 358 0.89 14.17 19.39
CA PRO A 358 0.76 14.75 18.05
C PRO A 358 -0.44 15.69 17.85
N PRO A 359 -1.67 15.39 18.33
CA PRO A 359 -2.79 16.31 18.20
C PRO A 359 -2.51 17.68 18.85
N THR A 360 -1.78 17.71 19.97
CA THR A 360 -1.51 18.96 20.70
C THR A 360 -0.52 19.83 19.92
N ILE A 361 0.46 19.19 19.26
CA ILE A 361 1.46 19.83 18.40
C ILE A 361 0.79 20.38 17.15
N VAL A 362 -0.04 19.59 16.46
CA VAL A 362 -0.78 20.05 15.27
C VAL A 362 -1.70 21.22 15.62
N ALA A 363 -2.39 21.18 16.77
CA ALA A 363 -3.22 22.27 17.24
C ALA A 363 -2.42 23.53 17.64
N ARG A 364 -1.09 23.43 17.84
CA ARG A 364 -0.19 24.58 18.06
C ARG A 364 0.41 25.10 16.75
N LEU A 365 0.67 24.22 15.79
CA LEU A 365 1.13 24.55 14.43
C LEU A 365 0.01 25.13 13.56
N SER A 366 -1.26 25.00 13.97
CA SER A 366 -2.40 25.55 13.22
C SER A 366 -2.55 27.06 13.48
N PRO A 367 -2.61 27.91 12.43
CA PRO A 367 -2.70 29.36 12.57
C PRO A 367 -4.01 29.82 13.20
N ASN A 368 -5.09 29.05 13.05
CA ASN A 368 -6.36 29.30 13.71
C ASN A 368 -7.05 27.98 14.10
N MET A 369 -7.94 28.05 15.09
CA MET A 369 -8.66 26.87 15.59
C MET A 369 -9.78 26.38 14.66
N SER A 370 -10.03 27.08 13.55
CA SER A 370 -11.09 26.74 12.58
C SER A 370 -10.64 25.81 11.46
N ILE A 371 -9.34 25.45 11.39
CA ILE A 371 -8.78 24.48 10.43
C ILE A 371 -8.03 23.33 11.12
N VAL A 372 -8.16 23.24 12.45
CA VAL A 372 -7.44 22.23 13.24
C VAL A 372 -7.89 20.83 12.85
N GLY A 373 -9.18 20.61 12.55
CA GLY A 373 -9.69 19.33 12.08
C GLY A 373 -9.05 18.91 10.77
N ALA A 374 -9.03 19.79 9.76
CA ALA A 374 -8.40 19.54 8.47
C ALA A 374 -6.89 19.25 8.61
N ARG A 375 -6.14 20.05 9.38
CA ARG A 375 -4.70 19.84 9.60
C ARG A 375 -4.40 18.55 10.37
N MET A 376 -5.23 18.18 11.34
CA MET A 376 -5.14 16.89 12.02
C MET A 376 -5.36 15.74 11.03
N GLY A 377 -6.41 15.79 10.20
CA GLY A 377 -6.68 14.76 9.19
C GLY A 377 -5.52 14.57 8.21
N MET A 378 -4.95 15.66 7.70
CA MET A 378 -3.78 15.61 6.82
C MET A 378 -2.55 14.99 7.51
N CYS A 379 -2.23 15.43 8.74
CA CYS A 379 -1.07 14.94 9.48
C CYS A 379 -1.20 13.44 9.84
N PHE A 380 -2.37 13.01 10.33
CA PHE A 380 -2.62 11.61 10.66
C PHE A 380 -2.71 10.69 9.45
N THR A 381 -2.92 11.23 8.24
CA THR A 381 -2.80 10.43 7.00
C THR A 381 -1.36 9.98 6.77
N PHE A 382 -0.37 10.84 7.03
CA PHE A 382 1.04 10.44 7.01
C PHE A 382 1.33 9.36 8.04
N ALA A 383 0.85 9.52 9.28
CA ALA A 383 0.97 8.48 10.31
C ALA A 383 0.35 7.14 9.87
N GLY A 384 -0.83 7.18 9.24
CA GLY A 384 -1.51 6.00 8.70
C GLY A 384 -0.73 5.30 7.58
N LEU A 385 -0.06 6.05 6.69
CA LEU A 385 0.83 5.48 5.68
C LEU A 385 2.05 4.78 6.31
N GLY A 386 2.60 5.37 7.39
CA GLY A 386 3.70 4.76 8.14
C GLY A 386 3.31 3.41 8.74
N LEU A 387 2.13 3.35 9.39
CA LEU A 387 1.57 2.11 9.91
C LEU A 387 1.35 1.05 8.81
N LEU A 388 0.82 1.48 7.65
CA LEU A 388 0.51 0.59 6.52
C LEU A 388 1.75 -0.11 5.97
N ILE A 389 2.89 0.59 5.88
CA ILE A 389 4.13 0.02 5.33
C ILE A 389 5.02 -0.63 6.40
N GLY A 390 4.98 -0.13 7.64
CA GLY A 390 5.93 -0.52 8.69
C GLY A 390 5.78 -1.97 9.14
N ASN A 391 4.54 -2.42 9.38
CA ASN A 391 4.30 -3.79 9.83
C ASN A 391 4.64 -4.86 8.78
N PRO A 392 4.30 -4.69 7.48
CA PRO A 392 4.76 -5.62 6.44
C PRO A 392 6.28 -5.65 6.26
N ILE A 393 6.95 -4.49 6.31
CA ILE A 393 8.43 -4.45 6.24
C ILE A 393 9.03 -5.18 7.43
N ALA A 394 8.56 -4.89 8.64
CA ALA A 394 9.03 -5.57 9.85
C ALA A 394 8.76 -7.08 9.79
N GLY A 395 7.58 -7.50 9.30
CA GLY A 395 7.26 -8.91 9.10
C GLY A 395 8.18 -9.61 8.10
N ALA A 396 8.55 -8.95 7.00
CA ALA A 396 9.51 -9.48 6.04
C ALA A 396 10.95 -9.59 6.60
N LEU A 397 11.24 -8.87 7.68
CA LEU A 397 12.53 -8.93 8.40
C LEU A 397 12.54 -9.99 9.51
N LEU A 398 11.39 -10.56 9.88
CA LEU A 398 11.28 -11.65 10.85
C LEU A 398 11.57 -13.00 10.21
N ASP A 399 12.13 -13.88 11.02
CA ASP A 399 12.24 -15.31 10.70
C ASP A 399 11.78 -16.10 11.92
N LEU A 400 10.53 -16.57 11.84
CA LEU A 400 9.83 -17.22 12.95
C LEU A 400 10.34 -18.65 13.20
N GLU A 401 10.80 -19.34 12.16
CA GLU A 401 11.32 -20.71 12.25
C GLU A 401 12.64 -20.74 13.02
N LYS A 402 13.50 -19.73 12.80
CA LYS A 402 14.76 -19.59 13.54
C LYS A 402 14.65 -18.75 14.82
N GLY A 403 13.49 -18.18 15.11
CA GLY A 403 13.30 -17.25 16.24
C GLY A 403 14.14 -15.96 16.10
N VAL A 404 14.40 -15.51 14.88
CA VAL A 404 15.22 -14.31 14.62
C VAL A 404 14.32 -13.08 14.46
N PHE A 405 14.36 -12.21 15.47
CA PHE A 405 13.58 -10.97 15.52
C PHE A 405 14.44 -9.69 15.42
N TRP A 406 15.76 -9.81 15.62
CA TRP A 406 16.65 -8.65 15.79
C TRP A 406 16.68 -7.69 14.59
N LYS A 407 16.45 -8.18 13.36
CA LYS A 407 16.39 -7.33 12.16
C LYS A 407 15.18 -6.40 12.19
N ALA A 408 14.03 -6.94 12.59
CA ALA A 408 12.79 -6.18 12.71
C ALA A 408 12.80 -5.28 13.97
N GLU A 409 13.41 -5.75 15.07
CA GLU A 409 13.66 -4.95 16.28
C GLU A 409 14.58 -3.76 15.97
N LEU A 410 15.67 -3.98 15.22
CA LEU A 410 16.58 -2.94 14.75
C LEU A 410 15.87 -1.93 13.84
N PHE A 411 15.08 -2.42 12.86
CA PHE A 411 14.29 -1.56 11.99
C PHE A 411 13.31 -0.69 12.78
N SER A 412 12.57 -1.29 13.73
CA SER A 412 11.66 -0.57 14.63
C SER A 412 12.40 0.51 15.43
N ALA A 413 13.58 0.19 15.95
CA ALA A 413 14.39 1.11 16.74
C ALA A 413 14.94 2.28 15.92
N VAL A 414 15.46 2.02 14.71
CA VAL A 414 15.92 3.06 13.78
C VAL A 414 14.76 3.95 13.37
N MET A 415 13.60 3.43 13.01
CA MET A 415 12.50 4.29 12.56
C MET A 415 11.91 5.17 13.68
N CYS A 416 12.12 4.81 14.95
CA CYS A 416 11.73 5.61 16.11
C CYS A 416 12.81 6.61 16.57
N ASP A 417 13.97 6.69 15.92
CA ASP A 417 15.09 7.55 16.32
C ASP A 417 14.91 9.04 15.97
N GLU A 418 13.81 9.64 16.42
CA GLU A 418 13.55 11.06 16.16
C GLU A 418 14.59 11.98 16.83
N ALA A 419 15.66 12.32 16.11
CA ALA A 419 16.59 13.36 16.48
C ALA A 419 15.96 14.74 16.26
N LYS A 420 16.32 15.71 17.09
CA LYS A 420 15.89 17.10 16.91
C LYS A 420 16.27 17.57 15.50
N PRO A 421 15.32 18.01 14.65
CA PRO A 421 15.65 18.48 13.32
C PRO A 421 16.60 19.67 13.44
N THR A 422 17.67 19.65 12.64
CA THR A 422 18.63 20.76 12.53
C THR A 422 18.52 21.31 11.12
N CYS A 423 18.30 22.62 10.97
CA CYS A 423 18.30 23.19 9.63
C CYS A 423 19.72 23.15 9.06
N ARG A 424 19.84 23.09 7.74
CA ARG A 424 21.15 23.03 7.05
C ARG A 424 22.08 24.17 7.45
N ASN A 425 21.54 25.35 7.78
CA ASN A 425 22.32 26.48 8.30
C ASN A 425 22.81 26.26 9.75
N CYS A 426 21.94 25.84 10.68
CA CYS A 426 22.34 25.53 12.06
C CYS A 426 23.44 24.46 12.10
N ASN A 427 23.29 23.41 11.28
CA ASN A 427 24.26 22.33 11.18
C ASN A 427 25.59 22.83 10.56
N LYS A 428 25.52 23.66 9.51
CA LYS A 428 26.70 24.29 8.89
C LYS A 428 27.45 25.24 9.83
N HIS A 429 26.75 25.89 10.76
CA HIS A 429 27.32 26.89 11.67
C HIS A 429 27.55 26.35 13.10
N ALA A 430 27.27 25.07 13.36
CA ALA A 430 27.36 24.43 14.68
C ALA A 430 26.65 25.22 15.80
N VAL A 431 25.52 25.86 15.48
CA VAL A 431 24.70 26.61 16.43
C VAL A 431 23.48 25.77 16.81
N ASP A 432 23.11 25.77 18.09
CA ASP A 432 21.89 25.15 18.56
C ASP A 432 20.68 25.72 17.81
N CYS A 433 19.94 24.84 17.12
CA CYS A 433 18.79 25.25 16.34
C CYS A 433 17.63 25.55 17.30
N ILE A 434 17.44 26.84 17.61
CA ILE A 434 16.35 27.35 18.42
C ILE A 434 15.22 27.76 17.47
N TYR A 435 14.08 27.08 17.58
CA TYR A 435 12.88 27.40 16.81
C TYR A 435 12.16 28.61 17.42
N SER A 436 12.76 29.78 17.31
CA SER A 436 12.14 31.07 17.62
C SER A 436 11.85 31.82 16.32
N LEU A 437 10.69 32.47 16.23
CA LEU A 437 10.28 33.28 15.08
C LEU A 437 11.29 34.41 14.79
N PRO A 438 11.44 34.83 13.52
CA PRO A 438 12.59 35.61 13.09
C PRO A 438 12.54 37.06 13.57
N ASN A 439 13.66 37.55 14.11
CA ASN A 439 14.05 38.95 14.00
C ASN A 439 15.39 39.01 13.23
N GLY A 440 15.43 39.89 12.24
CA GLY A 440 16.42 39.92 11.17
C GLY A 440 17.82 40.38 11.56
N GLY A 441 18.79 40.06 10.70
CA GLY A 441 20.16 40.57 10.75
C GLY A 441 21.18 39.58 10.17
N SER A 442 21.84 39.98 9.09
CA SER A 442 22.74 39.19 8.23
C SER A 442 24.18 39.02 8.81
N PRO A 443 25.19 38.51 8.07
CA PRO A 443 25.94 37.31 8.48
C PRO A 443 27.44 37.57 8.75
N VAL A 444 28.13 36.66 9.45
CA VAL A 444 29.61 36.60 9.43
C VAL A 444 30.11 35.16 9.26
N SER A 445 31.04 35.06 8.31
CA SER A 445 31.91 33.98 7.87
C SER A 445 32.75 33.30 8.96
N GLN A 446 33.05 32.00 8.78
CA GLN A 446 34.42 31.52 8.52
C GLN A 446 34.48 29.99 8.31
N SER A 447 35.02 29.65 7.13
CA SER A 447 35.85 28.49 6.75
C SER A 447 36.43 27.62 7.88
N GLN A 448 36.40 26.28 7.74
CA GLN A 448 37.60 25.47 7.43
C GLN A 448 37.29 23.96 7.18
N ARG A 449 37.81 23.48 6.05
CA ARG A 449 38.42 22.17 5.69
C ARG A 449 37.75 20.82 6.04
N ALA A 450 37.45 20.11 4.94
CA ALA A 450 37.42 18.65 4.75
C ALA A 450 38.81 18.01 5.01
N SER A 451 39.03 16.70 5.16
CA SER A 451 38.41 15.45 4.63
C SER A 451 38.95 14.27 5.49
N PRO A 452 39.00 12.98 5.09
CA PRO A 452 38.24 12.16 4.12
C PRO A 452 37.85 10.76 4.69
N GLN A 453 37.36 9.89 3.80
CA GLN A 453 37.40 8.42 3.81
C GLN A 453 36.12 7.70 4.22
N ALA A 454 35.79 6.56 3.63
CA ALA A 454 36.04 5.99 2.32
C ALA A 454 35.06 4.82 2.25
N SER A 455 34.49 4.64 1.08
CA SER A 455 33.76 3.45 0.66
C SER A 455 34.55 2.17 0.94
N ASN A 456 33.86 1.11 1.34
CA ASN A 456 33.96 -0.15 0.60
C ASN A 456 32.76 -1.09 0.81
N PRO A 457 32.52 -2.00 -0.15
CA PRO A 457 31.21 -2.57 -0.45
C PRO A 457 31.02 -4.00 0.05
N SER A 458 29.76 -4.45 -0.05
CA SER A 458 29.27 -5.83 -0.16
C SER A 458 29.67 -6.85 0.91
N SER A 459 28.67 -7.38 1.62
CA SER A 459 28.76 -8.67 2.31
C SER A 459 27.63 -9.61 1.90
N CYS A 460 28.06 -10.73 1.33
CA CYS A 460 27.29 -11.89 0.91
C CYS A 460 26.58 -12.62 2.07
N ALA A 461 25.61 -13.44 1.66
CA ALA A 461 24.62 -14.23 2.39
C ALA A 461 25.12 -15.40 3.27
N SER A 462 24.22 -15.90 4.12
CA SER A 462 23.96 -17.33 4.45
C SER A 462 22.56 -17.41 5.12
N SER A 463 21.49 -18.05 4.59
CA SER A 463 21.19 -19.42 4.11
C SER A 463 20.70 -20.39 5.21
N ASP A 464 19.38 -20.43 5.47
CA ASP A 464 18.72 -21.73 5.78
C ASP A 464 17.95 -22.17 4.54
N LEU A 465 17.82 -23.48 4.43
CA LEU A 465 17.36 -24.20 3.27
C LEU A 465 15.82 -24.19 3.23
N ALA A 466 15.23 -23.30 2.43
CA ALA A 466 13.78 -23.27 2.21
C ALA A 466 13.33 -24.55 1.49
N VAL A 467 12.89 -25.55 2.26
CA VAL A 467 12.54 -26.90 1.77
C VAL A 467 11.49 -26.85 0.65
N HIS A 468 10.58 -25.89 0.70
CA HIS A 468 9.54 -25.72 -0.32
C HIS A 468 10.09 -25.15 -1.63
N ASP A 469 11.04 -24.22 -1.57
CA ASP A 469 11.75 -23.70 -2.75
C ASP A 469 12.60 -24.81 -3.38
N LEU A 470 13.15 -25.71 -2.56
CA LEU A 470 13.82 -26.91 -3.06
C LEU A 470 12.86 -27.91 -3.71
N GLU A 471 11.65 -28.12 -3.16
CA GLU A 471 10.64 -28.97 -3.80
C GLU A 471 10.28 -28.41 -5.17
N LEU A 472 10.03 -27.10 -5.27
CA LEU A 472 9.70 -26.43 -6.53
C LEU A 472 10.86 -26.44 -7.53
N LEU A 473 12.10 -26.27 -7.06
CA LEU A 473 13.29 -26.33 -7.90
C LEU A 473 13.54 -27.76 -8.39
N HIS A 474 13.39 -28.75 -7.50
CA HIS A 474 13.46 -30.16 -7.86
C HIS A 474 12.38 -30.52 -8.90
N HIS A 475 11.14 -30.07 -8.67
CA HIS A 475 10.04 -30.23 -9.61
C HIS A 475 10.32 -29.52 -10.94
N PHE A 476 10.99 -28.36 -10.90
CA PHE A 476 11.41 -27.66 -12.12
C PHE A 476 12.32 -28.53 -12.97
N SER A 477 13.42 -29.00 -12.39
CA SER A 477 14.46 -29.75 -13.10
C SER A 477 14.04 -31.18 -13.48
N THR A 478 13.06 -31.77 -12.77
CA THR A 478 12.60 -33.14 -13.06
C THR A 478 11.36 -33.20 -13.93
N SER A 479 10.50 -32.17 -13.90
CA SER A 479 9.19 -32.19 -14.55
C SER A 479 8.95 -30.94 -15.39
N THR A 480 8.91 -29.75 -14.78
CA THR A 480 8.49 -28.51 -15.47
C THR A 480 9.37 -28.17 -16.67
N ALA A 481 10.69 -28.36 -16.57
CA ALA A 481 11.65 -28.06 -17.65
C ALA A 481 11.33 -28.78 -18.96
N TYR A 482 10.80 -30.00 -18.89
CA TYR A 482 10.42 -30.81 -20.07
C TYR A 482 9.15 -30.31 -20.76
N THR A 483 8.37 -29.45 -20.09
CA THR A 483 7.10 -28.93 -20.62
C THR A 483 7.27 -27.69 -21.50
N PHE A 484 8.46 -27.09 -21.56
CA PHE A 484 8.73 -25.90 -22.36
C PHE A 484 9.10 -26.20 -23.81
N SER A 485 9.61 -27.40 -24.11
CA SER A 485 10.07 -27.77 -25.45
C SER A 485 10.12 -29.29 -25.63
N ARG A 486 9.92 -29.75 -26.87
CA ARG A 486 10.17 -31.15 -27.25
C ARG A 486 11.54 -31.34 -27.91
N HIS A 487 12.22 -30.25 -28.25
CA HIS A 487 13.56 -30.31 -28.81
C HIS A 487 14.59 -30.72 -27.75
N PRO A 488 15.35 -31.83 -27.92
CA PRO A 488 16.24 -32.35 -26.88
C PRO A 488 17.25 -31.33 -26.34
N ALA A 489 17.84 -30.51 -27.22
CA ALA A 489 18.78 -29.48 -26.80
C ALA A 489 18.12 -28.37 -25.96
N LEU A 490 16.86 -28.02 -26.24
CA LEU A 490 16.14 -27.01 -25.45
C LEU A 490 15.68 -27.59 -24.11
N GLN A 491 15.33 -28.87 -24.05
CA GLN A 491 15.07 -29.56 -22.78
C GLN A 491 16.31 -29.58 -21.89
N THR A 492 17.49 -29.87 -22.46
CA THR A 492 18.76 -29.78 -21.72
C THR A 492 19.00 -28.37 -21.21
N PHE A 493 18.79 -27.35 -22.07
CA PHE A 493 18.89 -25.95 -21.67
C PHE A 493 17.98 -25.62 -20.49
N TRP A 494 16.68 -25.93 -20.57
CA TRP A 494 15.73 -25.66 -19.49
C TRP A 494 16.05 -26.45 -18.21
N ARG A 495 16.62 -27.65 -18.32
CA ARG A 495 16.92 -28.50 -17.16
C ARG A 495 18.23 -28.15 -16.46
N ILE A 496 19.23 -27.65 -17.19
CA ILE A 496 20.61 -27.49 -16.70
C ILE A 496 21.03 -26.02 -16.75
N ASP A 497 21.04 -25.43 -17.94
CA ASP A 497 21.58 -24.09 -18.16
C ASP A 497 20.70 -23.00 -17.51
N ALA A 498 19.37 -23.13 -17.61
CA ALA A 498 18.44 -22.16 -17.02
C ALA A 498 18.52 -22.10 -15.48
N PRO A 499 18.55 -23.24 -14.73
CA PRO A 499 18.83 -23.20 -13.30
C PRO A 499 20.19 -22.62 -12.93
N GLN A 500 21.24 -22.88 -13.72
CA GLN A 500 22.56 -22.28 -13.48
C GLN A 500 22.50 -20.75 -13.57
N ILE A 501 21.87 -20.20 -14.62
CA ILE A 501 21.60 -18.76 -14.72
C ILE A 501 20.77 -18.27 -13.53
N GLY A 502 19.78 -19.06 -13.09
CA GLY A 502 18.95 -18.73 -11.92
C GLY A 502 19.73 -18.64 -10.62
N PHE A 503 20.72 -19.51 -10.39
CA PHE A 503 21.54 -19.45 -9.18
C PHE A 503 22.37 -18.15 -9.10
N ASP A 504 22.83 -17.65 -10.25
CA ASP A 504 23.54 -16.37 -10.35
C ASP A 504 22.58 -15.16 -10.30
N ALA A 505 21.32 -15.35 -10.70
CA ALA A 505 20.30 -14.31 -10.76
C ALA A 505 19.02 -14.71 -10.02
N HIS A 506 18.93 -14.35 -8.74
CA HIS A 506 17.87 -14.78 -7.83
C HIS A 506 16.44 -14.45 -8.31
N TYR A 507 16.27 -13.36 -9.08
CA TYR A 507 14.96 -13.01 -9.66
C TYR A 507 14.54 -13.99 -10.76
N THR A 508 15.48 -14.49 -11.57
CA THR A 508 15.26 -15.52 -12.58
C THR A 508 14.92 -16.85 -11.92
N LEU A 509 15.64 -17.23 -10.87
CA LEU A 509 15.32 -18.43 -10.09
C LEU A 509 13.90 -18.36 -9.51
N ARG A 510 13.52 -17.23 -8.90
CA ARG A 510 12.17 -17.02 -8.38
C ARG A 510 11.10 -17.15 -9.47
N ALA A 511 11.35 -16.66 -10.69
CA ALA A 511 10.42 -16.85 -11.80
C ALA A 511 10.30 -18.33 -12.21
N MET A 512 11.38 -19.12 -12.15
CA MET A 512 11.33 -20.57 -12.38
C MET A 512 10.50 -21.28 -11.31
N LEU A 513 10.72 -20.95 -10.02
CA LEU A 513 9.92 -21.49 -8.91
C LEU A 513 8.44 -21.15 -9.07
N ALA A 514 8.12 -19.94 -9.54
CA ALA A 514 6.75 -19.54 -9.81
C ALA A 514 6.07 -20.42 -10.86
N ILE A 515 6.74 -20.72 -11.97
CA ILE A 515 6.16 -21.61 -13.00
C ILE A 515 6.05 -23.04 -12.49
N SER A 516 7.04 -23.53 -11.73
CA SER A 516 6.93 -24.85 -11.09
C SER A 516 5.74 -24.94 -10.15
N ALA A 517 5.46 -23.90 -9.38
CA ALA A 517 4.29 -23.86 -8.53
C ALA A 517 3.01 -23.90 -9.37
N LEU A 518 2.90 -23.14 -10.47
CA LEU A 518 1.74 -23.25 -11.37
C LEU A 518 1.59 -24.64 -12.00
N HIS A 519 2.69 -25.30 -12.36
CA HIS A 519 2.66 -26.67 -12.88
C HIS A 519 2.17 -27.67 -11.81
N MET A 520 2.62 -27.51 -10.56
CA MET A 520 2.11 -28.29 -9.43
C MET A 520 0.64 -28.01 -9.15
N ALA A 521 0.19 -26.75 -9.32
CA ALA A 521 -1.22 -26.38 -9.20
C ALA A 521 -2.09 -27.07 -10.26
N TYR A 522 -1.56 -27.26 -11.47
CA TYR A 522 -2.21 -28.00 -12.57
C TYR A 522 -2.27 -29.51 -12.26
N LEU A 523 -1.17 -30.10 -11.81
CA LEU A 523 -1.08 -31.54 -11.49
C LEU A 523 -1.80 -31.93 -10.20
N ARG A 524 -1.96 -31.01 -9.24
CA ARG A 524 -2.58 -31.23 -7.92
C ARG A 524 -3.79 -30.30 -7.71
N PRO A 525 -4.95 -30.58 -8.33
CA PRO A 525 -6.14 -29.73 -8.22
C PRO A 525 -6.58 -29.44 -6.78
N ALA A 526 -6.41 -30.40 -5.86
CA ALA A 526 -6.76 -30.25 -4.44
C ALA A 526 -5.96 -29.15 -3.71
N GLN A 527 -4.74 -28.85 -4.17
CA GLN A 527 -3.84 -27.83 -3.59
C GLN A 527 -3.64 -26.64 -4.53
N ARG A 528 -4.48 -26.51 -5.57
CA ARG A 528 -4.32 -25.52 -6.65
C ARG A 528 -4.20 -24.09 -6.12
N GLN A 529 -5.01 -23.70 -5.14
CA GLN A 529 -4.99 -22.34 -4.59
C GLN A 529 -3.68 -22.02 -3.86
N PHE A 530 -3.15 -22.98 -3.11
CA PHE A 530 -1.88 -22.83 -2.40
C PHE A 530 -0.73 -22.59 -3.38
N TYR A 531 -0.58 -23.47 -4.38
CA TYR A 531 0.47 -23.35 -5.36
C TYR A 531 0.31 -22.14 -6.29
N VAL A 532 -0.91 -21.73 -6.63
CA VAL A 532 -1.15 -20.46 -7.36
C VAL A 532 -0.70 -19.27 -6.52
N SER A 533 -1.07 -19.22 -5.23
CA SER A 533 -0.65 -18.14 -4.32
C SER A 533 0.87 -18.06 -4.20
N GLN A 534 1.54 -19.20 -4.09
CA GLN A 534 2.99 -19.28 -4.03
C GLN A 534 3.64 -18.82 -5.34
N ALA A 535 3.08 -19.23 -6.47
CA ALA A 535 3.54 -18.81 -7.78
C ALA A 535 3.47 -17.27 -7.92
N GLU A 536 2.35 -16.67 -7.52
CA GLU A 536 2.18 -15.22 -7.50
C GLU A 536 3.15 -14.52 -6.56
N HIS A 537 3.41 -15.10 -5.37
CA HIS A 537 4.39 -14.55 -4.45
C HIS A 537 5.79 -14.50 -5.06
N HIS A 538 6.33 -15.62 -5.55
CA HIS A 538 7.68 -15.64 -6.13
C HIS A 538 7.80 -14.72 -7.34
N HIS A 539 6.80 -14.73 -8.22
CA HIS A 539 6.80 -13.89 -9.42
C HIS A 539 6.73 -12.40 -9.08
N ASN A 540 5.83 -11.97 -8.19
CA ASN A 540 5.67 -10.56 -7.82
C ASN A 540 6.92 -10.00 -7.13
N VAL A 541 7.57 -10.80 -6.27
CA VAL A 541 8.85 -10.42 -5.64
C VAL A 541 9.93 -10.21 -6.70
N ALA A 542 10.05 -11.14 -7.66
CA ALA A 542 11.04 -11.04 -8.73
C ALA A 542 10.76 -9.86 -9.68
N LEU A 543 9.49 -9.67 -10.08
CA LEU A 543 9.06 -8.59 -10.96
C LEU A 543 9.32 -7.22 -10.35
N LYS A 544 9.00 -7.03 -9.06
CA LYS A 544 9.29 -5.78 -8.33
C LYS A 544 10.78 -5.47 -8.27
N PHE A 545 11.62 -6.50 -8.09
CA PHE A 545 13.07 -6.32 -8.09
C PHE A 545 13.60 -5.92 -9.46
N VAL A 546 13.23 -6.64 -10.53
CA VAL A 546 13.70 -6.36 -11.89
C VAL A 546 13.23 -4.99 -12.39
N THR A 547 11.96 -4.63 -12.16
CA THR A 547 11.40 -3.33 -12.57
C THR A 547 12.07 -2.14 -11.88
N SER A 548 12.49 -2.28 -10.62
CA SER A 548 13.16 -1.21 -9.88
C SER A 548 14.62 -1.01 -10.32
N ASN A 549 15.26 -2.06 -10.85
CA ASN A 549 16.71 -2.10 -11.11
C ASN A 549 17.06 -2.41 -12.58
N MET A 550 16.11 -2.24 -13.50
CA MET A 550 16.17 -2.80 -14.87
C MET A 550 17.44 -2.41 -15.64
N THR A 551 17.82 -1.14 -15.63
CA THR A 551 19.01 -0.64 -16.36
C THR A 551 20.31 -1.23 -15.82
N GLN A 552 20.47 -1.23 -14.50
CA GLN A 552 21.64 -1.82 -13.85
C GLN A 552 21.74 -3.32 -14.13
N LEU A 553 20.64 -4.06 -14.03
CA LEU A 553 20.63 -5.50 -14.27
C LEU A 553 20.92 -5.86 -15.73
N MET A 554 20.51 -5.02 -16.69
CA MET A 554 20.82 -5.22 -18.10
C MET A 554 22.31 -5.05 -18.40
N ASP A 555 23.00 -4.14 -17.69
CA ASP A 555 24.44 -3.94 -17.82
C ASP A 555 25.25 -5.02 -17.08
N GLU A 556 24.71 -5.58 -15.99
CA GLU A 556 25.37 -6.62 -15.19
C GLU A 556 25.17 -8.05 -15.74
N ASN A 557 23.95 -8.40 -16.16
CA ASN A 557 23.61 -9.75 -16.63
C ASN A 557 22.40 -9.75 -17.58
N SER A 558 22.65 -9.33 -18.81
CA SER A 558 21.68 -9.28 -19.91
C SER A 558 21.00 -10.63 -20.18
N SER A 559 21.73 -11.74 -20.00
CA SER A 559 21.23 -13.11 -20.17
C SER A 559 20.15 -13.48 -19.16
N ALA A 560 20.35 -13.14 -17.88
CA ALA A 560 19.38 -13.42 -16.84
C ALA A 560 18.09 -12.58 -16.99
N VAL A 561 18.20 -11.30 -17.37
CA VAL A 561 17.05 -10.44 -17.62
C VAL A 561 16.22 -10.93 -18.81
N PHE A 562 16.89 -11.40 -19.88
CA PHE A 562 16.22 -12.00 -21.03
C PHE A 562 15.48 -13.29 -20.64
N LEU A 563 16.13 -14.18 -19.88
CA LEU A 563 15.50 -15.41 -19.41
C LEU A 563 14.31 -15.16 -18.48
N PHE A 564 14.42 -14.18 -17.57
CA PHE A 564 13.33 -13.73 -16.71
C PHE A 564 12.12 -13.23 -17.51
N SER A 565 12.36 -12.51 -18.60
CA SER A 565 11.29 -12.01 -19.48
C SER A 565 10.53 -13.13 -20.20
N ILE A 566 11.24 -14.18 -20.64
CA ILE A 566 10.62 -15.40 -21.21
C ILE A 566 9.79 -16.12 -20.14
N LEU A 567 10.35 -16.33 -18.95
CA LEU A 567 9.65 -16.99 -17.84
C LEU A 567 8.40 -16.22 -17.40
N THR A 568 8.47 -14.88 -17.38
CA THR A 568 7.32 -14.00 -17.10
C THR A 568 6.20 -14.15 -18.14
N SER A 569 6.58 -14.39 -19.40
CA SER A 569 5.64 -14.65 -20.48
C SER A 569 4.90 -15.96 -20.29
N PHE A 570 5.62 -17.03 -19.95
CA PHE A 570 5.03 -18.33 -19.63
C PHE A 570 4.16 -18.29 -18.37
N PHE A 571 4.64 -17.63 -17.31
CA PHE A 571 3.89 -17.46 -16.08
C PHE A 571 2.52 -16.79 -16.33
N SER A 572 2.50 -15.76 -17.18
CA SER A 572 1.28 -15.04 -17.52
C SER A 572 0.28 -15.90 -18.30
N CYS A 573 0.75 -16.73 -19.23
CA CYS A 573 -0.09 -17.68 -19.97
C CYS A 573 -0.61 -18.83 -19.07
N ALA A 574 0.18 -19.22 -18.07
CA ALA A 574 -0.10 -20.31 -17.14
C ALA A 574 -1.05 -19.92 -15.99
N LYS A 575 -1.29 -18.63 -15.76
CA LYS A 575 -2.21 -18.19 -14.70
C LYS A 575 -3.63 -18.72 -14.95
N PRO A 576 -4.41 -18.98 -13.88
CA PRO A 576 -5.82 -19.34 -14.02
C PRO A 576 -6.60 -18.30 -14.84
N ARG A 577 -7.23 -18.76 -15.92
CA ARG A 577 -7.99 -17.91 -16.85
C ARG A 577 -9.16 -17.24 -16.16
N LYS A 578 -9.36 -15.96 -16.45
CA LYS A 578 -10.58 -15.22 -16.09
C LYS A 578 -11.54 -15.25 -17.28
N LEU A 579 -12.84 -15.12 -17.02
CA LEU A 579 -13.88 -15.21 -18.05
C LEU A 579 -13.61 -14.26 -19.23
N ASP A 580 -13.16 -13.03 -18.97
CA ASP A 580 -12.95 -11.95 -19.97
C ASP A 580 -11.54 -11.82 -20.56
N ASP A 581 -10.70 -12.85 -20.42
CA ASP A 581 -9.31 -12.79 -20.87
C ASP A 581 -9.18 -13.16 -22.37
N LEU A 582 -8.64 -12.25 -23.19
CA LEU A 582 -8.36 -12.46 -24.62
C LEU A 582 -6.89 -12.87 -24.89
N LEU A 583 -6.16 -13.36 -23.87
CA LEU A 583 -4.72 -13.70 -23.88
C LEU A 583 -3.82 -12.46 -24.07
N LEU A 584 -4.12 -11.66 -25.08
CA LEU A 584 -3.44 -10.40 -25.41
C LEU A 584 -3.96 -9.19 -24.64
N PHE A 585 -5.11 -9.30 -23.98
CA PHE A 585 -5.69 -8.19 -23.24
C PHE A 585 -6.20 -8.61 -21.87
N GLN A 586 -5.80 -7.85 -20.85
CA GLN A 586 -6.29 -7.95 -19.49
C GLN A 586 -6.96 -6.63 -19.11
N GLN A 587 -8.26 -6.65 -18.81
CA GLN A 587 -9.06 -5.45 -18.45
C GLN A 587 -8.97 -4.29 -19.49
N GLY A 588 -8.94 -4.61 -20.79
CA GLY A 588 -8.90 -3.60 -21.86
C GLY A 588 -7.52 -2.96 -22.11
N ARG A 589 -6.46 -3.44 -21.45
CA ARG A 589 -5.06 -3.07 -21.75
C ARG A 589 -4.35 -4.25 -22.39
N ILE A 590 -3.33 -3.98 -23.22
CA ILE A 590 -2.44 -5.05 -23.71
C ILE A 590 -1.85 -5.77 -22.51
N SER A 591 -1.90 -7.10 -22.53
CA SER A 591 -1.36 -7.95 -21.49
C SER A 591 0.12 -7.64 -21.28
N GLU A 592 0.48 -7.45 -20.01
CA GLU A 592 1.82 -7.07 -19.60
C GLU A 592 2.89 -8.03 -20.17
N TRP A 593 2.55 -9.32 -20.26
CA TRP A 593 3.43 -10.33 -20.83
C TRP A 593 3.75 -10.11 -22.30
N LEU A 594 2.79 -9.62 -23.10
CA LEU A 594 3.02 -9.36 -24.52
C LEU A 594 3.95 -8.16 -24.70
N VAL A 595 3.80 -7.13 -23.86
CA VAL A 595 4.70 -5.96 -23.83
C VAL A 595 6.10 -6.40 -23.44
N LEU A 596 6.24 -7.21 -22.40
CA LEU A 596 7.53 -7.76 -21.97
C LEU A 596 8.14 -8.66 -23.06
N PHE A 597 7.33 -9.52 -23.67
CA PHE A 597 7.76 -10.42 -24.73
C PHE A 597 8.21 -9.66 -25.98
N ARG A 598 7.50 -8.61 -26.41
CA ARG A 598 7.93 -7.72 -27.51
C ARG A 598 9.20 -6.93 -27.13
N GLY A 599 9.29 -6.46 -25.88
CA GLY A 599 10.48 -5.81 -25.33
C GLY A 599 11.73 -6.70 -25.27
N THR A 600 11.57 -8.04 -25.26
CA THR A 600 12.73 -8.95 -25.37
C THR A 600 13.50 -8.78 -26.68
N GLY A 601 12.84 -8.31 -27.75
CA GLY A 601 13.50 -7.96 -29.02
C GLY A 601 14.55 -6.88 -28.82
N THR A 602 14.20 -5.83 -28.07
CA THR A 602 15.09 -4.71 -27.73
C THR A 602 16.28 -5.16 -26.89
N ILE A 603 16.07 -6.12 -25.98
CA ILE A 603 17.16 -6.73 -25.18
C ILE A 603 18.11 -7.53 -26.08
N VAL A 604 17.57 -8.30 -27.04
CA VAL A 604 18.37 -9.08 -28.00
C VAL A 604 19.16 -8.18 -28.95
N GLU A 605 18.62 -7.02 -29.31
CA GLU A 605 19.31 -6.01 -30.11
C GLU A 605 20.41 -5.31 -29.31
N TYR A 606 20.13 -4.95 -28.05
CA TYR A 606 21.09 -4.29 -27.16
C TYR A 606 22.29 -5.18 -26.81
N ALA A 607 22.04 -6.43 -26.39
CA ALA A 607 23.08 -7.35 -25.89
C ALA A 607 23.46 -8.45 -26.91
N GLN A 608 23.38 -8.14 -28.21
CA GLN A 608 23.41 -9.15 -29.27
C GLN A 608 24.68 -10.02 -29.29
N GLU A 609 25.85 -9.45 -29.03
CA GLU A 609 27.12 -10.20 -29.05
C GLU A 609 27.30 -11.08 -27.83
N GLU A 610 26.93 -10.58 -26.65
CA GLU A 610 27.05 -11.28 -25.36
C GLU A 610 26.06 -12.44 -25.23
N LEU A 611 24.81 -12.23 -25.66
CA LEU A 611 23.77 -13.27 -25.68
C LEU A 611 24.11 -14.41 -26.67
N ARG A 612 24.88 -14.13 -27.73
CA ARG A 612 25.24 -15.11 -28.76
C ARG A 612 26.37 -16.04 -28.36
N SER A 613 27.29 -15.60 -27.50
CA SER A 613 28.44 -16.36 -27.01
C SER A 613 28.23 -16.92 -25.60
N GLY A 614 27.29 -16.37 -24.84
CA GLY A 614 26.96 -16.76 -23.47
C GLY A 614 26.03 -17.98 -23.34
N PRO A 615 25.48 -18.21 -22.13
CA PRO A 615 24.73 -19.42 -21.78
C PRO A 615 23.39 -19.58 -22.54
N LEU A 616 22.91 -18.53 -23.20
CA LEU A 616 21.70 -18.55 -24.05
C LEU A 616 21.97 -18.93 -25.52
N ALA A 617 23.23 -19.19 -25.89
CA ALA A 617 23.62 -19.45 -27.28
C ALA A 617 22.84 -20.62 -27.93
N THR A 618 22.57 -21.70 -27.18
CA THR A 618 21.79 -22.84 -27.65
C THR A 618 20.36 -22.43 -28.00
N LEU A 619 19.67 -21.71 -27.10
CA LEU A 619 18.30 -21.25 -27.31
C LEU A 619 18.22 -20.28 -28.52
N LEU A 620 19.14 -19.32 -28.61
CA LEU A 620 19.14 -18.32 -29.68
C LEU A 620 19.61 -18.88 -31.03
N SER A 621 20.51 -19.86 -31.06
CA SER A 621 20.93 -20.51 -32.31
C SER A 621 19.81 -21.34 -32.92
N ILE A 622 19.08 -22.10 -32.10
CA ILE A 622 17.90 -22.87 -32.55
C ILE A 622 16.81 -21.91 -33.05
N ARG A 623 16.49 -20.86 -32.28
CA ARG A 623 15.52 -19.83 -32.70
C ARG A 623 15.89 -19.20 -34.05
N ARG A 624 17.17 -18.84 -34.24
CA ARG A 624 17.66 -18.27 -35.51
C ARG A 624 17.56 -19.25 -36.67
N ARG A 625 17.99 -20.50 -36.50
CA ARG A 625 17.89 -21.53 -37.56
C ARG A 625 16.45 -21.78 -37.97
N ARG A 626 15.53 -21.89 -37.00
CA ARG A 626 14.09 -22.05 -37.27
C ARG A 626 13.50 -20.83 -37.97
N SER A 627 13.86 -19.62 -37.54
CA SER A 627 13.42 -18.39 -38.22
C SER A 627 13.95 -18.30 -39.64
N ALA A 628 15.22 -18.68 -39.88
CA ALA A 628 15.81 -18.70 -41.21
C ALA A 628 15.10 -19.73 -42.11
N TYR A 629 14.85 -20.93 -41.60
CA TYR A 629 14.10 -21.97 -42.29
C TYR A 629 12.69 -21.51 -42.66
N ARG A 630 11.95 -20.90 -41.72
CA ARG A 630 10.61 -20.35 -41.99
C ARG A 630 10.61 -19.34 -43.13
N ASN A 631 11.60 -18.46 -43.17
CA ASN A 631 11.74 -17.45 -44.22
C ASN A 631 12.09 -18.06 -45.59
N THR A 632 12.52 -19.33 -45.68
CA THR A 632 12.75 -20.03 -46.94
C THR A 632 11.51 -20.74 -47.49
N LEU A 633 10.46 -20.89 -46.68
CA LEU A 633 9.24 -21.59 -47.07
C LEU A 633 8.35 -20.68 -47.92
N SER A 634 7.73 -21.25 -48.95
CA SER A 634 6.77 -20.52 -49.78
C SER A 634 5.50 -20.26 -48.99
N THR A 635 5.00 -19.03 -49.07
CA THR A 635 3.68 -18.64 -48.55
C THR A 635 2.56 -18.87 -49.59
N GLN A 636 2.90 -19.39 -50.78
CA GLN A 636 1.93 -19.64 -51.85
C GLN A 636 1.17 -20.96 -51.60
N GLY A 637 -0.10 -21.02 -52.00
CA GLY A 637 -0.94 -22.22 -51.90
C GLY A 637 -1.72 -22.36 -50.59
N GLN A 638 -1.88 -21.28 -49.82
CA GLN A 638 -2.70 -21.23 -48.61
C GLN A 638 -4.08 -20.62 -48.92
N ALA A 639 -4.93 -21.35 -49.66
CA ALA A 639 -6.21 -20.83 -50.16
C ALA A 639 -7.05 -20.12 -49.08
N PHE A 640 -7.17 -20.71 -47.90
CA PHE A 640 -7.92 -20.11 -46.77
C PHE A 640 -7.38 -18.75 -46.27
N MET A 641 -6.09 -18.46 -46.47
CA MET A 641 -5.49 -17.17 -46.15
C MET A 641 -5.61 -16.18 -47.31
N ASP A 642 -5.63 -16.67 -48.55
CA ASP A 642 -5.88 -15.86 -49.75
C ASP A 642 -7.35 -15.39 -49.75
N ASP A 643 -8.28 -16.28 -49.41
CA ASP A 643 -9.71 -15.97 -49.23
C ASP A 643 -9.92 -14.90 -48.14
N LEU A 644 -9.21 -15.01 -47.01
CA LEU A 644 -9.27 -14.00 -45.94
C LEU A 644 -8.72 -12.64 -46.40
N GLU A 645 -7.62 -12.65 -47.17
CA GLU A 645 -7.03 -11.42 -47.71
C GLU A 645 -7.99 -10.71 -48.67
N GLU A 646 -8.67 -11.47 -49.54
CA GLU A 646 -9.69 -10.95 -50.46
C GLU A 646 -10.87 -10.36 -49.70
N LEU A 647 -11.44 -11.09 -48.73
CA LEU A 647 -12.55 -10.60 -47.89
C LEU A 647 -12.22 -9.29 -47.17
N VAL A 648 -11.01 -9.20 -46.60
CA VAL A 648 -10.56 -7.96 -45.92
C VAL A 648 -10.34 -6.83 -46.93
N GLY A 649 -9.84 -7.14 -48.12
CA GLY A 649 -9.63 -6.17 -49.21
C GLY A 649 -10.92 -5.57 -49.76
N GLU A 650 -12.01 -6.34 -49.79
CA GLU A 650 -13.33 -5.86 -50.23
C GLU A 650 -14.04 -5.00 -49.17
N GLU A 651 -13.89 -5.34 -47.90
CA GLU A 651 -14.61 -4.71 -46.79
C GLU A 651 -13.97 -3.39 -46.30
N VAL A 652 -12.64 -3.33 -46.23
CA VAL A 652 -11.93 -2.19 -45.61
C VAL A 652 -11.67 -1.09 -46.64
N LYS A 653 -12.46 -0.01 -46.55
CA LYS A 653 -12.39 1.14 -47.48
C LYS A 653 -11.22 2.09 -47.20
N GLU A 654 -10.76 2.17 -45.96
CA GLU A 654 -9.68 3.07 -45.59
C GLU A 654 -8.33 2.44 -45.92
N GLN A 655 -7.62 3.03 -46.89
CA GLN A 655 -6.36 2.47 -47.40
C GLN A 655 -5.31 2.27 -46.31
N GLN A 656 -5.22 3.19 -45.34
CA GLN A 656 -4.24 3.09 -44.26
C GLN A 656 -4.55 1.94 -43.30
N GLU A 657 -5.82 1.74 -42.94
CA GLU A 657 -6.26 0.63 -42.09
C GLU A 657 -6.12 -0.71 -42.84
N LEU A 658 -6.46 -0.73 -44.13
CA LEU A 658 -6.31 -1.90 -45.00
C LEU A 658 -4.85 -2.39 -45.05
N GLN A 659 -3.87 -1.48 -45.21
CA GLN A 659 -2.45 -1.86 -45.22
C GLN A 659 -2.00 -2.48 -43.89
N VAL A 660 -2.54 -2.02 -42.76
CA VAL A 660 -2.24 -2.61 -41.44
C VAL A 660 -2.76 -4.05 -41.34
N TYR A 661 -3.99 -4.30 -41.81
CA TYR A 661 -4.55 -5.65 -41.83
C TYR A 661 -3.84 -6.59 -42.80
N LEU A 662 -3.56 -6.14 -44.03
CA LEU A 662 -2.81 -6.93 -45.01
C LEU A 662 -1.40 -7.28 -44.50
N GLY A 663 -0.73 -6.34 -43.82
CA GLY A 663 0.55 -6.61 -43.16
C GLY A 663 0.45 -7.70 -42.09
N ALA A 664 -0.61 -7.68 -41.26
CA ALA A 664 -0.84 -8.72 -40.25
C ALA A 664 -1.16 -10.08 -40.89
N ILE A 665 -1.94 -10.12 -41.97
CA ILE A 665 -2.26 -11.33 -42.73
C ILE A 665 -0.98 -11.91 -43.37
N GLN A 666 -0.12 -11.07 -43.94
CA GLN A 666 1.11 -11.51 -44.56
C GLN A 666 2.08 -12.16 -43.55
N GLU A 667 2.26 -11.58 -42.36
CA GLU A 667 3.03 -12.21 -41.28
C GLU A 667 2.37 -13.52 -40.80
N MET A 668 1.04 -13.62 -40.88
CA MET A 668 0.32 -14.84 -40.53
C MET A 668 0.57 -15.95 -41.57
N LYS A 669 0.57 -15.62 -42.87
CA LYS A 669 0.91 -16.55 -43.96
C LYS A 669 2.31 -17.15 -43.79
N VAL A 670 3.27 -16.33 -43.34
CA VAL A 670 4.64 -16.79 -42.99
C VAL A 670 4.61 -17.79 -41.83
N SER A 671 3.73 -17.59 -40.84
CA SER A 671 3.59 -18.51 -39.71
C SER A 671 2.92 -19.83 -40.11
N PHE A 672 1.91 -19.77 -40.99
CA PHE A 672 1.25 -20.95 -41.59
C PHE A 672 2.09 -21.67 -42.64
N ALA A 673 3.18 -21.09 -43.15
CA ALA A 673 4.08 -21.79 -44.07
C ALA A 673 4.70 -23.05 -43.43
N LEU A 674 4.82 -23.10 -42.10
CA LEU A 674 5.26 -24.27 -41.34
C LEU A 674 4.13 -25.31 -41.11
N TRP A 675 2.87 -24.94 -41.35
CA TRP A 675 1.68 -25.75 -41.07
C TRP A 675 1.68 -27.16 -41.67
N PRO A 676 2.15 -27.36 -42.93
CA PRO A 676 2.16 -28.68 -43.55
C PRO A 676 3.20 -29.65 -42.94
N ASP A 677 4.19 -29.14 -42.22
CA ASP A 677 5.25 -29.96 -41.63
C ASP A 677 4.76 -30.65 -40.34
N ALA A 678 4.89 -31.98 -40.28
CA ALA A 678 4.57 -32.78 -39.09
C ALA A 678 5.64 -32.68 -37.98
N GLY A 679 6.62 -31.78 -38.17
CA GLY A 679 7.70 -31.53 -37.24
C GLY A 679 7.28 -30.98 -35.87
N ILE A 680 8.27 -30.87 -34.99
CA ILE A 680 8.10 -30.35 -33.64
C ILE A 680 7.88 -28.83 -33.71
N TRP A 681 6.74 -28.37 -33.18
CA TRP A 681 6.40 -26.96 -33.02
C TRP A 681 6.93 -26.42 -31.69
N GLU A 682 7.60 -25.27 -31.72
CA GLU A 682 8.08 -24.57 -30.55
C GLU A 682 7.32 -23.26 -30.35
N THR A 683 7.36 -22.70 -29.14
CA THR A 683 6.67 -21.44 -28.80
C THR A 683 7.04 -20.30 -29.76
N GLY A 684 8.32 -20.22 -30.14
CA GLY A 684 8.85 -19.21 -31.07
C GLY A 684 8.37 -19.36 -32.52
N ASP A 685 7.69 -20.45 -32.88
CA ASP A 685 7.08 -20.60 -34.21
C ASP A 685 5.68 -20.03 -34.30
N ILE A 686 5.01 -19.94 -33.16
CA ILE A 686 3.61 -19.52 -33.08
C ILE A 686 3.54 -18.09 -32.58
N PHE A 687 4.25 -17.76 -31.49
CA PHE A 687 4.26 -16.39 -30.97
C PHE A 687 5.04 -15.39 -31.84
N VAL A 688 5.74 -15.83 -32.90
CA VAL A 688 6.43 -14.92 -33.82
C VAL A 688 5.48 -13.93 -34.50
N TRP A 689 4.27 -14.37 -34.84
CA TRP A 689 3.28 -13.49 -35.45
C TRP A 689 2.94 -12.33 -34.50
N LEU A 690 2.66 -12.64 -33.24
CA LEU A 690 2.41 -11.66 -32.18
C LEU A 690 3.59 -10.72 -31.90
N LEU A 691 4.81 -11.14 -32.24
CA LEU A 691 6.00 -10.29 -32.14
C LEU A 691 6.19 -9.37 -33.35
N ARG A 692 5.65 -9.72 -34.53
CA ARG A 692 5.91 -9.02 -35.79
C ARG A 692 4.75 -8.14 -36.27
N VAL A 693 3.52 -8.43 -35.84
CA VAL A 693 2.39 -7.54 -36.12
C VAL A 693 2.67 -6.12 -35.62
N SER A 694 2.20 -5.13 -36.36
CA SER A 694 2.45 -3.73 -36.05
C SER A 694 1.70 -3.28 -34.78
N GLU A 695 2.18 -2.20 -34.15
CA GLU A 695 1.51 -1.62 -32.97
C GLU A 695 0.13 -1.04 -33.33
N GLU A 696 -0.04 -0.58 -34.56
CA GLU A 696 -1.32 -0.13 -35.11
C GLU A 696 -2.33 -1.28 -35.16
N PHE A 697 -1.91 -2.48 -35.61
CA PHE A 697 -2.78 -3.66 -35.60
C PHE A 697 -3.21 -4.04 -34.18
N LEU A 698 -2.28 -4.02 -33.22
CA LEU A 698 -2.59 -4.30 -31.81
C LEU A 698 -3.55 -3.25 -31.21
N THR A 699 -3.50 -2.01 -31.70
CA THR A 699 -4.43 -0.95 -31.31
C THR A 699 -5.83 -1.21 -31.87
N LEU A 700 -5.95 -1.56 -33.16
CA LEU A 700 -7.23 -1.93 -33.78
C LEU A 700 -7.86 -3.16 -33.11
N LEU A 701 -7.04 -4.14 -32.73
CA LEU A 701 -7.49 -5.31 -31.98
C LEU A 701 -7.95 -4.95 -30.56
N ARG A 702 -7.27 -4.00 -29.90
CA ARG A 702 -7.67 -3.47 -28.58
C ARG A 702 -9.01 -2.75 -28.64
N GLU A 703 -9.24 -2.00 -29.71
CA GLU A 703 -10.50 -1.32 -30.01
C GLU A 703 -11.62 -2.30 -30.40
N GLN A 704 -11.33 -3.60 -30.45
CA GLN A 704 -12.28 -4.66 -30.80
C GLN A 704 -12.89 -4.45 -32.19
N ARG A 705 -12.11 -3.92 -33.14
CA ARG A 705 -12.52 -3.85 -34.55
C ARG A 705 -12.76 -5.26 -35.06
N TYR A 706 -13.90 -5.49 -35.71
CA TYR A 706 -14.34 -6.83 -36.12
C TYR A 706 -13.35 -7.49 -37.08
N VAL A 707 -12.79 -6.74 -38.05
CA VAL A 707 -11.74 -7.26 -38.96
C VAL A 707 -10.49 -7.70 -38.21
N ALA A 708 -10.02 -6.89 -37.25
CA ALA A 708 -8.89 -7.25 -36.39
C ALA A 708 -9.18 -8.53 -35.59
N LEU A 709 -10.38 -8.66 -35.04
CA LEU A 709 -10.84 -9.83 -34.29
C LEU A 709 -10.93 -11.08 -35.18
N VAL A 710 -11.39 -10.96 -36.43
CA VAL A 710 -11.41 -12.06 -37.41
C VAL A 710 -9.99 -12.53 -37.70
N ILE A 711 -9.06 -11.62 -38.03
CA ILE A 711 -7.65 -11.95 -38.28
C ILE A 711 -7.02 -12.62 -37.05
N PHE A 712 -7.34 -12.14 -35.85
CA PHE A 712 -6.91 -12.78 -34.61
C PHE A 712 -7.55 -14.16 -34.38
N GLY A 713 -8.77 -14.39 -34.88
CA GLY A 713 -9.41 -15.70 -34.91
C GLY A 713 -8.59 -16.74 -35.69
N TYR A 714 -7.98 -16.34 -36.80
CA TYR A 714 -7.08 -17.19 -37.60
C TYR A 714 -5.75 -17.52 -36.90
N PHE A 715 -5.41 -16.82 -35.82
CA PHE A 715 -4.29 -17.20 -34.95
C PHE A 715 -4.60 -18.42 -34.07
N CYS A 716 -5.87 -18.66 -33.73
CA CYS A 716 -6.27 -19.70 -32.77
C CYS A 716 -5.89 -21.13 -33.22
N PRO A 717 -6.01 -21.52 -34.50
CA PRO A 717 -5.50 -22.80 -34.99
C PRO A 717 -3.98 -22.98 -34.79
N LEU A 718 -3.18 -21.91 -34.92
CA LEU A 718 -1.75 -21.95 -34.59
C LEU A 718 -1.54 -22.23 -33.10
N LEU A 719 -2.28 -21.55 -32.22
CA LEU A 719 -2.22 -21.80 -30.78
C LEU A 719 -2.57 -23.25 -30.39
N ARG A 720 -3.48 -23.91 -31.11
CA ARG A 720 -3.84 -25.32 -30.89
C ARG A 720 -2.62 -26.25 -30.97
N ARG A 721 -1.60 -25.90 -31.77
CA ARG A 721 -0.35 -26.67 -31.88
C ARG A 721 0.51 -26.63 -30.62
N LEU A 722 0.30 -25.67 -29.70
CA LEU A 722 0.99 -25.59 -28.41
C LEU A 722 0.22 -26.24 -27.26
N GLU A 723 -1.00 -26.71 -27.45
CA GLU A 723 -1.84 -27.18 -26.32
C GLU A 723 -1.34 -28.46 -25.65
N TRP A 724 -0.30 -29.10 -26.20
CA TRP A 724 0.44 -30.13 -25.48
C TRP A 724 1.24 -29.59 -24.28
N MET A 725 1.53 -28.28 -24.28
CA MET A 725 2.06 -27.57 -23.13
C MET A 725 0.89 -27.27 -22.20
N TRP A 726 0.93 -27.77 -20.96
CA TRP A 726 -0.16 -27.65 -19.98
C TRP A 726 -0.63 -26.20 -19.78
N TRP A 727 0.27 -25.22 -19.88
CA TRP A 727 -0.05 -23.80 -19.72
C TRP A 727 -0.77 -23.20 -20.95
N MET A 728 -0.73 -23.87 -22.10
CA MET A 728 -1.47 -23.50 -23.31
C MET A 728 -2.80 -24.25 -23.49
N GLU A 729 -3.03 -25.33 -22.74
CA GLU A 729 -4.14 -26.26 -22.96
C GLU A 729 -5.52 -25.59 -22.93
N GLY A 730 -6.22 -25.55 -24.07
CA GLY A 730 -7.57 -24.97 -24.19
C GLY A 730 -7.60 -23.46 -24.41
N TRP A 731 -6.46 -22.79 -24.62
CA TRP A 731 -6.45 -21.37 -25.01
C TRP A 731 -7.02 -21.13 -26.40
N SER A 732 -6.82 -22.05 -27.36
CA SER A 732 -7.31 -21.86 -28.74
C SER A 732 -8.83 -21.76 -28.79
N VAL A 733 -9.53 -22.68 -28.12
CA VAL A 733 -11.00 -22.71 -28.05
C VAL A 733 -11.55 -21.56 -27.22
N HIS A 734 -10.92 -21.26 -26.07
CA HIS A 734 -11.33 -20.14 -25.23
C HIS A 734 -11.28 -18.82 -26.02
N LEU A 735 -10.19 -18.54 -26.71
CA LEU A 735 -10.06 -17.32 -27.51
C LEU A 735 -11.05 -17.27 -28.66
N LEU A 736 -11.17 -18.35 -29.43
CA LEU A 736 -12.09 -18.37 -30.57
C LEU A 736 -13.54 -18.19 -30.12
N SER A 737 -13.94 -18.79 -28.98
CA SER A 737 -15.28 -18.63 -28.41
C SER A 737 -15.57 -17.18 -28.00
N ARG A 738 -14.57 -16.49 -27.45
CA ARG A 738 -14.68 -15.07 -27.07
C ARG A 738 -14.75 -14.16 -28.28
N ILE A 739 -13.91 -14.41 -29.29
CA ILE A 739 -13.93 -13.68 -30.57
C ILE A 739 -15.30 -13.84 -31.24
N HIS A 740 -15.80 -15.07 -31.34
CA HIS A 740 -17.14 -15.36 -31.89
C HIS A 740 -18.25 -14.60 -31.13
N GLY A 741 -18.16 -14.51 -29.81
CA GLY A 741 -19.12 -13.76 -28.99
C GLY A 741 -19.08 -12.23 -29.20
N LEU A 742 -17.95 -11.68 -29.66
CA LEU A 742 -17.76 -10.26 -29.94
C LEU A 742 -18.13 -9.88 -31.38
N LEU A 743 -18.13 -10.84 -32.31
CA LEU A 743 -18.54 -10.63 -33.69
C LEU A 743 -20.07 -10.63 -33.83
N ASP A 744 -20.56 -9.87 -34.79
CA ASP A 744 -21.96 -9.87 -35.24
C ASP A 744 -22.26 -11.08 -36.13
N GLN A 745 -23.52 -11.24 -36.55
CA GLN A 745 -23.96 -12.43 -37.27
C GLN A 745 -23.27 -12.61 -38.64
N GLU A 746 -22.96 -11.52 -39.32
CA GLU A 746 -22.30 -11.53 -40.62
C GLU A 746 -20.84 -11.97 -40.51
N HIS A 747 -20.05 -11.31 -39.65
CA HIS A 747 -18.62 -11.58 -39.54
C HIS A 747 -18.29 -12.87 -38.77
N ARG A 748 -19.25 -13.48 -38.06
CA ARG A 748 -19.09 -14.84 -37.50
C ARG A 748 -18.85 -15.90 -38.58
N THR A 749 -19.38 -15.69 -39.78
CA THR A 749 -19.16 -16.62 -40.90
C THR A 749 -17.71 -16.59 -41.39
N TRP A 750 -17.01 -15.46 -41.19
CA TRP A 750 -15.62 -15.28 -41.61
C TRP A 750 -14.63 -16.07 -40.76
N ILE A 751 -14.99 -16.47 -39.53
CA ILE A 751 -14.17 -17.33 -38.68
C ILE A 751 -14.56 -18.82 -38.75
N GLN A 752 -15.35 -19.23 -39.76
CA GLN A 752 -15.76 -20.62 -39.93
C GLN A 752 -14.57 -21.57 -40.09
N TRP A 753 -13.57 -21.21 -40.91
CA TRP A 753 -12.39 -22.05 -41.10
C TRP A 753 -11.64 -22.30 -39.78
N PRO A 754 -11.30 -21.28 -38.97
CA PRO A 754 -10.75 -21.51 -37.62
C PRO A 754 -11.60 -22.42 -36.74
N MET A 755 -12.94 -22.28 -36.77
CA MET A 755 -13.85 -23.11 -35.97
C MET A 755 -13.78 -24.59 -36.38
N GLU A 756 -13.75 -24.86 -37.68
CA GLU A 756 -13.59 -26.21 -38.23
C GLU A 756 -12.25 -26.84 -37.85
N GLN A 757 -11.15 -26.07 -37.93
CA GLN A 757 -9.82 -26.56 -37.53
C GLN A 757 -9.74 -26.89 -36.03
N LEU A 758 -10.45 -26.16 -35.18
CA LEU A 758 -10.50 -26.44 -33.74
C LEU A 758 -11.53 -27.52 -33.37
N GLY A 759 -12.40 -27.93 -34.30
CA GLY A 759 -13.53 -28.83 -34.01
C GLY A 759 -14.51 -28.24 -33.00
N TRP A 760 -14.60 -26.91 -32.92
CA TRP A 760 -15.43 -26.19 -31.95
C TRP A 760 -16.69 -25.66 -32.62
N ARG A 761 -17.83 -25.80 -31.94
CA ARG A 761 -19.13 -25.25 -32.34
C ARG A 761 -19.71 -24.45 -31.16
N PRO A 762 -20.25 -23.25 -31.39
CA PRO A 762 -20.75 -22.34 -30.36
C PRO A 762 -22.01 -22.83 -29.66
#